data_AF-A0A848CEI8-F1
#
_entry.id   AF-A0A848CEI8-F1
#
_cell.length_a   1.000
_cell.length_b   1.000
_cell.length_c   1.000
_cell.angle_alpha   90.00
_cell.angle_beta   90.00
_cell.angle_gamma   90.00
#
_symmetry.space_group_name_H-M   'P 1'
#
loop_
_entity.id
_entity.type
_entity.pdbx_description
1 polymer ?
#
loop_
_entity_poly.entity_id
_entity_poly.type
_entity_poly.pdbx_seq_one_letter_code
_entity_poly.pdbx_strand_id
1 'polypeptide(L)'
;MDEMVLATQKWLNKTYGSVSGFSKVPENGQTGWVTIYGLREGLQHELGLTTLGEGFGEQTKAALAKVIGTLREGVKNNIVKLTKGAFWCKGISSGELNTEFDADLTAAITVLQTNAGIKGDGILTVNLMAALFDMSAFVLVGDGDPNIREMQQHLNSKYSADLGIMPCDGIYQRSTNTALIYALQRLEGMDAATANGNYGPGTIARTPTVSQGATGELVRIIQYGLYVNGFYKGVFDGIFDSEVSDEIIAFRKFMKLPPYTGVADLTVIKGLLTSNGNTNRDSNAFDTATPLTASAITKFKNAGFEIVGRYLTGTVGVGSNKRAKHLTVEEIKLITAGGLRIFPIYEDGGYEESYFTATQGLEDGFIAVNAARKLGFPKETTIYFAVDVDIQEGNIDGTVIPYLKNVVNALSGSGYSVGVYGTRNVCLHAAGVKGVKYSFVADMSYGWSGNLGFRMPKNWAFDQFTEYVAGSTGIDIDQDASSGRDLGVANFAKVATASNKQALQDLWPDAEYSFGKEYPLLNTPWIKASVELSDSYTKPNGSGAIGVKNGQIDEIDMDKLLDSLGVHTKPITDLILGKANELSFVSGIEAGQVAVKSYITTNGNYAYEVSFIAFETKTGPLEQALTITLKFEFNLIKMDGWDSIAEKVSSVSMEILAFAAAIIALGVIIAELPAEAAAAVGAVAAAIAKVIVQFLPRMIVA
;
A
#
# COMPACT_ATOMS: atom_id res chain seq x y z
N MET A 1 7.37 -1.17 32.89
CA MET A 1 8.82 -1.16 33.18
C MET A 1 9.11 -2.39 33.99
N ASP A 2 10.07 -3.20 33.57
CA ASP A 2 10.52 -4.40 34.27
C ASP A 2 11.87 -4.10 34.97
N GLU A 3 11.93 -4.34 36.27
CA GLU A 3 13.11 -4.03 37.10
C GLU A 3 14.31 -4.91 36.76
N MET A 4 14.08 -6.15 36.31
CA MET A 4 15.12 -7.09 35.94
C MET A 4 15.67 -6.81 34.54
N VAL A 5 14.83 -6.32 33.63
CA VAL A 5 15.28 -5.73 32.36
C VAL A 5 16.13 -4.48 32.62
N LEU A 6 15.70 -3.60 33.52
CA LEU A 6 16.48 -2.41 33.90
C LEU A 6 17.83 -2.79 34.51
N ALA A 7 17.85 -3.79 35.40
CA ALA A 7 19.08 -4.31 35.98
C ALA A 7 20.01 -4.90 34.90
N THR A 8 19.45 -5.59 33.92
CA THR A 8 20.19 -6.13 32.76
C THR A 8 20.82 -5.00 31.95
N GLN A 9 20.05 -3.98 31.59
CA GLN A 9 20.52 -2.83 30.81
C GLN A 9 21.66 -2.08 31.50
N LYS A 10 21.49 -1.77 32.80
CA LYS A 10 22.52 -1.14 33.64
C LYS A 10 23.79 -1.98 33.70
N TRP A 11 23.63 -3.29 33.86
CA TRP A 11 24.75 -4.21 33.92
C TRP A 11 25.51 -4.28 32.60
N LEU A 12 24.80 -4.39 31.46
CA LEU A 12 25.39 -4.39 30.12
C LEU A 12 26.23 -3.12 29.88
N ASN A 13 25.67 -1.94 30.14
CA ASN A 13 26.39 -0.67 30.00
C ASN A 13 27.61 -0.57 30.92
N LYS A 14 27.50 -1.06 32.15
CA LYS A 14 28.61 -1.04 33.11
C LYS A 14 29.73 -2.00 32.72
N THR A 15 29.39 -3.19 32.23
CA THR A 15 30.35 -4.28 31.96
C THR A 15 30.96 -4.16 30.57
N TYR A 16 30.17 -3.82 29.56
CA TYR A 16 30.60 -3.79 28.16
C TYR A 16 30.66 -2.39 27.55
N GLY A 17 30.20 -1.33 28.23
CA GLY A 17 30.13 0.02 27.66
C GLY A 17 31.46 0.67 27.26
N SER A 18 32.60 0.07 27.65
CA SER A 18 33.95 0.45 27.20
C SER A 18 34.58 -0.55 26.23
N VAL A 19 33.88 -1.62 25.86
CA VAL A 19 34.35 -2.63 24.89
C VAL A 19 34.18 -2.07 23.48
N SER A 20 35.24 -2.18 22.68
CA SER A 20 35.21 -1.74 21.28
C SER A 20 34.15 -2.52 20.50
N GLY A 21 33.26 -1.81 19.80
CA GLY A 21 32.16 -2.39 19.03
C GLY A 21 30.88 -2.67 19.82
N PHE A 22 30.84 -2.42 21.14
CA PHE A 22 29.62 -2.51 21.92
C PHE A 22 28.84 -1.18 21.89
N SER A 23 27.53 -1.27 21.67
CA SER A 23 26.60 -0.16 21.61
C SER A 23 25.85 -0.02 22.95
N LYS A 24 25.89 1.17 23.56
CA LYS A 24 25.16 1.40 24.82
C LYS A 24 23.66 1.19 24.64
N VAL A 25 23.05 0.53 25.63
CA VAL A 25 21.62 0.24 25.66
C VAL A 25 20.87 1.27 26.52
N PRO A 26 19.60 1.58 26.22
CA PRO A 26 18.79 2.44 27.06
C PRO A 26 18.54 1.79 28.43
N GLU A 27 18.64 2.53 29.52
CA GLU A 27 18.37 2.05 30.90
C GLU A 27 16.96 2.44 31.35
N ASN A 28 15.94 1.91 30.67
CA ASN A 28 14.54 2.30 30.85
C ASN A 28 13.64 1.14 31.33
N GLY A 29 14.19 -0.05 31.55
CA GLY A 29 13.46 -1.26 31.93
C GLY A 29 12.43 -1.71 30.90
N GLN A 30 12.60 -1.32 29.64
CA GLN A 30 11.79 -1.80 28.52
C GLN A 30 12.65 -2.68 27.63
N THR A 31 12.18 -3.91 27.37
CA THR A 31 12.81 -4.79 26.38
C THR A 31 12.67 -4.19 24.97
N GLY A 32 13.47 -4.67 24.02
CA GLY A 32 13.45 -4.20 22.64
C GLY A 32 14.75 -4.50 21.90
N TRP A 33 14.78 -4.24 20.59
CA TRP A 33 15.91 -4.56 19.72
C TRP A 33 17.25 -4.04 20.24
N VAL A 34 17.32 -2.79 20.69
CA VAL A 34 18.57 -2.20 21.22
C VAL A 34 19.09 -2.97 22.44
N THR A 35 18.21 -3.45 23.33
CA THR A 35 18.62 -4.27 24.49
C THR A 35 19.09 -5.66 24.04
N ILE A 36 18.38 -6.29 23.09
CA ILE A 36 18.78 -7.57 22.50
C ILE A 36 20.13 -7.46 21.76
N TYR A 37 20.39 -6.37 21.06
CA TYR A 37 21.66 -6.11 20.40
C TYR A 37 22.81 -6.01 21.40
N GLY A 38 22.64 -5.26 22.49
CA GLY A 38 23.63 -5.24 23.57
C GLY A 38 23.87 -6.62 24.19
N LEU A 39 22.82 -7.44 24.37
CA LEU A 39 22.98 -8.83 24.81
C LEU A 39 23.79 -9.68 23.81
N ARG A 40 23.54 -9.52 22.50
CA ARG A 40 24.28 -10.23 21.43
C ARG A 40 25.75 -9.80 21.38
N GLU A 41 26.02 -8.50 21.39
CA GLU A 41 27.38 -7.94 21.37
C GLU A 41 28.16 -8.37 22.61
N GLY A 42 27.53 -8.33 23.80
CA GLY A 42 28.10 -8.86 25.03
C GLY A 42 28.43 -10.36 24.93
N LEU A 43 27.51 -11.16 24.38
CA LEU A 43 27.74 -12.59 24.16
C LEU A 43 28.91 -12.83 23.20
N GLN A 44 28.96 -12.12 22.08
CA GLN A 44 30.03 -12.22 21.10
C GLN A 44 31.40 -11.88 21.71
N HIS A 45 31.46 -10.86 22.59
CA HIS A 45 32.68 -10.53 23.33
C HIS A 45 33.13 -11.67 24.25
N GLU A 46 32.21 -12.23 25.05
CA GLU A 46 32.51 -13.37 25.94
C GLU A 46 32.90 -14.64 25.18
N LEU A 47 32.45 -14.78 23.93
CA LEU A 47 32.85 -15.85 23.01
C LEU A 47 34.20 -15.59 22.31
N GLY A 48 34.83 -14.44 22.55
CA GLY A 48 36.14 -14.08 22.01
C GLY A 48 36.13 -13.57 20.57
N LEU A 49 34.98 -13.11 20.06
CA LEU A 49 34.90 -12.48 18.74
C LEU A 49 35.49 -11.07 18.79
N THR A 50 36.30 -10.72 17.79
CA THR A 50 36.98 -9.42 17.69
C THR A 50 36.16 -8.34 16.98
N THR A 51 35.14 -8.76 16.20
CA THR A 51 34.17 -7.87 15.58
C THR A 51 32.81 -8.20 16.16
N LEU A 52 32.22 -7.22 16.84
CA LEU A 52 30.88 -7.32 17.41
C LEU A 52 29.85 -6.75 16.42
N GLY A 53 28.61 -7.20 16.53
CA GLY A 53 27.51 -6.65 15.76
C GLY A 53 26.16 -7.15 16.21
N GLU A 54 25.11 -6.48 15.73
CA GLU A 54 23.72 -6.66 16.16
C GLU A 54 23.12 -8.04 15.80
N GLY A 55 23.77 -8.84 14.95
CA GLY A 55 23.26 -10.11 14.45
C GLY A 55 23.72 -11.35 15.23
N PHE A 56 22.94 -12.45 15.13
CA PHE A 56 23.32 -13.78 15.64
C PHE A 56 23.65 -14.71 14.48
N GLY A 57 24.74 -14.42 13.77
CA GLY A 57 25.14 -15.12 12.54
C GLY A 57 25.95 -16.41 12.78
N GLU A 58 26.40 -17.03 11.69
CA GLU A 58 27.16 -18.28 11.71
C GLU A 58 28.47 -18.20 12.51
N GLN A 59 29.13 -17.04 12.54
CA GLN A 59 30.33 -16.83 13.37
C GLN A 59 30.00 -16.93 14.87
N THR A 60 28.89 -16.31 15.31
CA THR A 60 28.41 -16.39 16.69
C THR A 60 28.01 -17.81 17.04
N LYS A 61 27.27 -18.49 16.16
CA LYS A 61 26.88 -19.91 16.35
C LYS A 61 28.10 -20.83 16.47
N ALA A 62 29.09 -20.68 15.59
CA ALA A 62 30.30 -21.49 15.60
C ALA A 62 31.17 -21.25 16.84
N ALA A 63 31.23 -20.00 17.33
CA ALA A 63 31.92 -19.69 18.58
C ALA A 63 31.17 -20.26 19.79
N LEU A 64 29.83 -20.10 19.83
CA LEU A 64 29.00 -20.64 20.90
C LEU A 64 29.03 -22.17 20.98
N ALA A 65 29.06 -22.86 19.84
CA ALA A 65 29.14 -24.31 19.76
C ALA A 65 30.35 -24.90 20.53
N LYS A 66 31.44 -24.14 20.66
CA LYS A 66 32.65 -24.56 21.40
C LYS A 66 32.46 -24.56 22.92
N VAL A 67 31.53 -23.77 23.44
CA VAL A 67 31.35 -23.57 24.90
C VAL A 67 29.97 -24.01 25.41
N ILE A 68 28.97 -24.18 24.54
CA ILE A 68 27.58 -24.46 24.92
C ILE A 68 27.44 -25.68 25.86
N GLY A 69 28.19 -26.76 25.61
CA GLY A 69 28.16 -27.97 26.46
C GLY A 69 28.79 -27.81 27.85
N THR A 70 29.44 -26.66 28.11
CA THR A 70 29.98 -26.30 29.42
C THR A 70 29.00 -25.49 30.25
N LEU A 71 27.95 -24.89 29.66
CA LEU A 71 26.95 -24.10 30.35
C LEU A 71 25.91 -25.04 30.99
N ARG A 72 26.13 -25.36 32.27
CA ARG A 72 25.30 -26.26 33.09
C ARG A 72 25.34 -25.84 34.55
N GLU A 73 24.48 -26.42 35.37
CA GLU A 73 24.39 -26.11 36.80
C GLU A 73 25.76 -26.08 37.51
N GLY A 74 25.97 -25.04 38.32
CA GLY A 74 27.21 -24.77 39.06
C GLY A 74 28.27 -23.97 38.30
N VAL A 75 28.11 -23.76 36.98
CA VAL A 75 29.02 -22.91 36.20
C VAL A 75 28.78 -21.44 36.51
N LYS A 76 29.87 -20.67 36.63
CA LYS A 76 29.83 -19.23 36.92
C LYS A 76 30.59 -18.43 35.88
N ASN A 77 29.89 -17.67 35.04
CA ASN A 77 30.50 -16.75 34.07
C ASN A 77 29.50 -15.69 33.56
N ASN A 78 29.97 -14.74 32.76
CA ASN A 78 29.12 -13.69 32.20
C ASN A 78 28.18 -14.20 31.10
N ILE A 79 28.49 -15.29 30.39
CA ILE A 79 27.58 -15.90 29.41
C ILE A 79 26.28 -16.35 30.09
N VAL A 80 26.38 -16.92 31.30
CA VAL A 80 25.21 -17.26 32.13
C VAL A 80 24.41 -16.01 32.49
N LYS A 81 25.07 -14.93 32.91
CA LYS A 81 24.38 -13.67 33.27
C LYS A 81 23.70 -13.01 32.07
N LEU A 82 24.32 -13.06 30.89
CA LEU A 82 23.71 -12.65 29.62
C LEU A 82 22.47 -13.50 29.32
N THR A 83 22.57 -14.82 29.51
CA THR A 83 21.46 -15.75 29.27
C THR A 83 20.28 -15.43 30.19
N LYS A 84 20.54 -15.19 31.49
CA LYS A 84 19.52 -14.75 32.45
C LYS A 84 18.89 -13.41 32.05
N GLY A 85 19.71 -12.43 31.66
CA GLY A 85 19.22 -11.14 31.17
C GLY A 85 18.33 -11.27 29.92
N ALA A 86 18.68 -12.18 29.01
CA ALA A 86 17.87 -12.48 27.83
C ALA A 86 16.53 -13.13 28.19
N PHE A 87 16.48 -14.04 29.17
CA PHE A 87 15.22 -14.61 29.66
C PHE A 87 14.28 -13.55 30.24
N TRP A 88 14.81 -12.62 31.04
CA TRP A 88 14.03 -11.47 31.51
C TRP A 88 13.51 -10.61 30.36
N CYS A 89 14.32 -10.40 29.32
CA CYS A 89 13.87 -9.71 28.10
C CYS A 89 12.78 -10.50 27.32
N LYS A 90 12.65 -11.81 27.55
CA LYS A 90 11.57 -12.68 27.07
C LYS A 90 10.35 -12.77 27.99
N GLY A 91 10.38 -12.09 29.14
CA GLY A 91 9.33 -12.20 30.14
C GLY A 91 9.28 -13.55 30.85
N ILE A 92 10.38 -14.32 30.81
CA ILE A 92 10.53 -15.58 31.54
C ILE A 92 11.47 -15.30 32.71
N SER A 93 11.01 -15.56 33.94
CA SER A 93 11.87 -15.40 35.11
C SER A 93 12.99 -16.44 35.09
N SER A 94 14.24 -15.96 35.23
CA SER A 94 15.43 -16.80 35.38
C SER A 94 16.10 -16.61 36.75
N GLY A 95 15.31 -16.22 37.76
CA GLY A 95 15.82 -15.87 39.08
C GLY A 95 16.66 -14.59 39.11
N GLU A 96 17.56 -14.51 40.09
CA GLU A 96 18.43 -13.35 40.27
C GLU A 96 19.41 -13.17 39.09
N LEU A 97 19.66 -11.91 38.71
CA LEU A 97 20.63 -11.55 37.68
C LEU A 97 22.07 -11.65 38.21
N ASN A 98 22.58 -12.88 38.25
CA ASN A 98 23.93 -13.23 38.70
C ASN A 98 24.68 -14.05 37.63
N THR A 99 25.92 -14.44 37.89
CA THR A 99 26.75 -15.21 36.93
C THR A 99 26.58 -16.72 37.06
N GLU A 100 25.75 -17.21 37.98
CA GLU A 100 25.65 -18.62 38.32
C GLU A 100 24.52 -19.31 37.57
N PHE A 101 24.83 -20.48 37.01
CA PHE A 101 23.83 -21.35 36.39
C PHE A 101 23.19 -22.16 37.52
N ASP A 102 21.99 -21.75 37.91
CA ASP A 102 21.21 -22.30 39.02
C ASP A 102 19.92 -22.97 38.54
N ALA A 103 19.18 -23.55 39.48
CA ALA A 103 17.92 -24.24 39.21
C ALA A 103 16.85 -23.32 38.60
N ASP A 104 16.86 -22.02 38.93
CA ASP A 104 15.93 -21.04 38.34
C ASP A 104 16.22 -20.84 36.85
N LEU A 105 17.51 -20.79 36.45
CA LEU A 105 17.87 -20.77 35.04
C LEU A 105 17.49 -22.08 34.33
N THR A 106 17.74 -23.25 34.95
CA THR A 106 17.29 -24.55 34.41
C THR A 106 15.78 -24.53 34.15
N ALA A 107 14.98 -24.04 35.10
CA ALA A 107 13.53 -23.93 34.96
C ALA A 107 13.12 -22.97 33.83
N ALA A 108 13.76 -21.80 33.70
CA ALA A 108 13.52 -20.85 32.63
C ALA A 108 13.78 -21.46 31.24
N ILE A 109 14.87 -22.24 31.11
CA ILE A 109 15.21 -22.97 29.89
C ILE A 109 14.12 -23.98 29.54
N THR A 110 13.66 -24.78 30.51
CA THR A 110 12.57 -25.75 30.31
C THR A 110 11.28 -25.07 29.87
N VAL A 111 10.94 -23.90 30.43
CA VAL A 111 9.77 -23.11 30.02
C VAL A 111 9.89 -22.69 28.56
N LEU A 112 11.01 -22.11 28.14
CA LEU A 112 11.20 -21.70 26.76
C LEU A 112 11.18 -22.88 25.79
N GLN A 113 11.84 -23.99 26.13
CA GLN A 113 11.82 -25.21 25.32
C GLN A 113 10.39 -25.73 25.12
N THR A 114 9.60 -25.80 26.19
CA THR A 114 8.20 -26.23 26.14
C THR A 114 7.36 -25.27 25.30
N ASN A 115 7.55 -23.96 25.49
CA ASN A 115 6.88 -22.94 24.71
C ASN A 115 7.23 -23.01 23.22
N ALA A 116 8.49 -23.33 22.88
CA ALA A 116 8.96 -23.54 21.52
C ALA A 116 8.56 -24.88 20.90
N GLY A 117 7.90 -25.78 21.64
CA GLY A 117 7.49 -27.10 21.14
C GLY A 117 8.64 -28.11 21.04
N ILE A 118 9.76 -27.87 21.70
CA ILE A 118 10.89 -28.81 21.76
C ILE A 118 10.98 -29.47 23.13
N LYS A 119 11.84 -30.48 23.25
CA LYS A 119 12.01 -31.24 24.50
C LYS A 119 12.45 -30.31 25.65
N GLY A 120 11.64 -30.24 26.70
CA GLY A 120 11.92 -29.48 27.92
C GLY A 120 12.89 -30.20 28.86
N ASP A 121 14.16 -30.35 28.46
CA ASP A 121 15.20 -31.02 29.25
C ASP A 121 16.14 -30.08 30.02
N GLY A 122 15.91 -28.76 29.95
CA GLY A 122 16.70 -27.76 30.65
C GLY A 122 18.11 -27.53 30.06
N ILE A 123 18.39 -28.11 28.89
CA ILE A 123 19.72 -28.04 28.25
C ILE A 123 19.75 -26.92 27.20
N LEU A 124 20.74 -26.03 27.33
CA LEU A 124 21.01 -25.01 26.31
C LEU A 124 21.58 -25.64 25.04
N THR A 125 21.05 -25.22 23.90
CA THR A 125 21.60 -25.52 22.57
C THR A 125 21.93 -24.22 21.84
N VAL A 126 22.74 -24.30 20.78
CA VAL A 126 23.06 -23.13 19.94
C VAL A 126 21.78 -22.51 19.36
N ASN A 127 20.85 -23.34 18.87
CA ASN A 127 19.60 -22.85 18.29
C ASN A 127 18.67 -22.25 19.35
N LEU A 128 18.66 -22.79 20.58
CA LEU A 128 17.88 -22.21 21.69
C LEU A 128 18.44 -20.87 22.14
N MET A 129 19.76 -20.73 22.21
CA MET A 129 20.41 -19.46 22.50
C MET A 129 20.15 -18.42 21.39
N ALA A 130 20.20 -18.82 20.13
CA ALA A 130 19.87 -17.92 19.02
C ALA A 130 18.41 -17.41 19.10
N ALA A 131 17.45 -18.30 19.41
CA ALA A 131 16.05 -17.96 19.62
C ALA A 131 15.81 -17.08 20.86
N LEU A 132 16.53 -17.34 21.96
CA LEU A 132 16.47 -16.56 23.19
C LEU A 132 16.99 -15.13 22.96
N PHE A 133 18.09 -14.98 22.22
CA PHE A 133 18.72 -13.71 21.88
C PHE A 133 18.12 -13.09 20.61
N ASP A 134 16.80 -13.18 20.44
CA ASP A 134 16.05 -12.54 19.36
C ASP A 134 14.84 -11.79 19.93
N MET A 135 13.98 -11.15 19.14
CA MET A 135 12.68 -10.61 19.60
C MET A 135 11.51 -11.58 19.41
N SER A 136 11.75 -12.75 18.81
CA SER A 136 10.80 -13.86 18.63
C SER A 136 9.95 -14.17 19.88
N ALA A 137 8.63 -14.26 19.74
CA ALA A 137 7.72 -14.65 20.82
C ALA A 137 7.45 -16.16 20.77
N PHE A 138 7.40 -16.80 21.95
CA PHE A 138 7.16 -18.25 22.10
C PHE A 138 5.85 -18.57 22.83
N VAL A 139 5.11 -17.53 23.16
CA VAL A 139 3.78 -17.57 23.77
C VAL A 139 2.79 -16.96 22.78
N LEU A 140 1.53 -17.36 22.90
CA LEU A 140 0.45 -16.82 22.08
C LEU A 140 0.34 -15.30 22.29
N VAL A 141 0.47 -14.52 21.21
CA VAL A 141 0.29 -13.06 21.28
C VAL A 141 -1.20 -12.69 21.19
N GLY A 142 -1.55 -11.43 21.46
CA GLY A 142 -2.96 -10.98 21.55
C GLY A 142 -3.80 -11.30 20.32
N ASP A 143 -3.25 -11.10 19.12
CA ASP A 143 -3.90 -11.41 17.84
C ASP A 143 -3.48 -12.79 17.28
N GLY A 144 -2.81 -13.61 18.10
CA GLY A 144 -2.33 -14.93 17.72
C GLY A 144 -3.43 -15.99 17.71
N ASP A 145 -3.29 -16.97 16.82
CA ASP A 145 -4.17 -18.13 16.72
C ASP A 145 -3.55 -19.36 17.43
N PRO A 146 -4.24 -19.99 18.40
CA PRO A 146 -3.72 -21.16 19.10
C PRO A 146 -3.44 -22.37 18.18
N ASN A 147 -4.19 -22.54 17.09
CA ASN A 147 -3.97 -23.61 16.12
C ASN A 147 -2.71 -23.36 15.28
N ILE A 148 -2.44 -22.11 14.93
CA ILE A 148 -1.17 -21.73 14.27
C ILE A 148 -0.01 -21.95 15.24
N ARG A 149 -0.20 -21.63 16.52
CA ARG A 149 0.83 -21.87 17.53
C ARG A 149 1.14 -23.37 17.67
N GLU A 150 0.11 -24.23 17.69
CA GLU A 150 0.30 -25.69 17.68
C GLU A 150 1.11 -26.15 16.46
N MET A 151 0.78 -25.63 15.27
CA MET A 151 1.52 -25.89 14.03
C MET A 151 3.00 -25.48 14.17
N GLN A 152 3.28 -24.27 14.68
CA GLN A 152 4.64 -23.76 14.88
C GLN A 152 5.44 -24.65 15.84
N GLN A 153 4.83 -25.06 16.97
CA GLN A 153 5.44 -25.97 17.93
C GLN A 153 5.72 -27.35 17.32
N HIS A 154 4.78 -27.90 16.55
CA HIS A 154 4.96 -29.16 15.84
C HIS A 154 6.13 -29.10 14.85
N LEU A 155 6.22 -28.04 14.05
CA LEU A 155 7.30 -27.84 13.10
C LEU A 155 8.65 -27.70 13.80
N ASN A 156 8.74 -26.92 14.88
CA ASN A 156 9.95 -26.81 15.69
C ASN A 156 10.37 -28.17 16.26
N SER A 157 9.45 -28.96 16.80
CA SER A 157 9.75 -30.28 17.40
C SER A 157 10.49 -31.23 16.46
N LYS A 158 10.32 -31.06 15.15
CA LYS A 158 10.89 -31.92 14.11
C LYS A 158 12.06 -31.32 13.38
N TYR A 159 11.99 -30.03 13.06
CA TYR A 159 12.89 -29.41 12.09
C TYR A 159 13.76 -28.31 12.69
N SER A 160 13.67 -28.03 13.99
CA SER A 160 14.44 -26.95 14.61
C SER A 160 15.95 -27.19 14.62
N ALA A 161 16.41 -28.43 14.43
CA ALA A 161 17.82 -28.73 14.25
C ALA A 161 18.36 -28.16 12.92
N ASP A 162 17.54 -28.24 11.87
CA ASP A 162 17.89 -27.83 10.51
C ASP A 162 17.58 -26.34 10.25
N LEU A 163 16.43 -25.87 10.73
CA LEU A 163 15.93 -24.51 10.46
C LEU A 163 16.21 -23.49 11.57
N GLY A 164 16.68 -23.96 12.74
CA GLY A 164 16.63 -23.17 13.96
C GLY A 164 15.24 -23.16 14.60
N ILE A 165 15.13 -22.55 15.77
CA ILE A 165 13.87 -22.48 16.53
C ILE A 165 13.12 -21.22 16.10
N MET A 166 11.93 -21.38 15.55
CA MET A 166 11.08 -20.28 15.08
C MET A 166 10.08 -19.83 16.16
N PRO A 167 9.54 -18.60 16.07
CA PRO A 167 8.48 -18.14 16.97
C PRO A 167 7.32 -19.12 17.09
N CYS A 168 6.72 -19.17 18.27
CA CYS A 168 5.47 -19.86 18.58
C CYS A 168 4.44 -18.85 19.08
N ASP A 169 4.24 -17.80 18.29
CA ASP A 169 3.42 -16.62 18.57
C ASP A 169 1.95 -16.78 18.15
N GLY A 170 1.64 -17.79 17.33
CA GLY A 170 0.31 -17.97 16.74
C GLY A 170 0.05 -17.12 15.49
N ILE A 171 1.07 -16.47 14.93
CA ILE A 171 0.95 -15.70 13.69
C ILE A 171 1.60 -16.49 12.54
N TYR A 172 0.82 -16.80 11.51
CA TYR A 172 1.36 -17.47 10.33
C TYR A 172 2.14 -16.47 9.50
N GLN A 173 3.44 -16.72 9.38
CA GLN A 173 4.39 -15.78 8.80
C GLN A 173 5.39 -16.52 7.90
N ARG A 174 6.27 -15.75 7.25
CA ARG A 174 7.31 -16.27 6.35
C ARG A 174 8.04 -17.49 6.91
N SER A 175 8.52 -17.43 8.16
CA SER A 175 9.28 -18.54 8.77
C SER A 175 8.43 -19.81 8.91
N THR A 176 7.18 -19.69 9.35
CA THR A 176 6.24 -20.82 9.46
C THR A 176 5.95 -21.44 8.08
N ASN A 177 5.76 -20.62 7.04
CA ASN A 177 5.58 -21.14 5.68
C ASN A 177 6.84 -21.85 5.15
N THR A 178 8.02 -21.25 5.34
CA THR A 178 9.30 -21.87 4.97
C THR A 178 9.46 -23.24 5.63
N ALA A 179 9.12 -23.36 6.91
CA ALA A 179 9.18 -24.64 7.62
C ALA A 179 8.14 -25.65 7.13
N LEU A 180 6.96 -25.20 6.72
CA LEU A 180 5.93 -26.07 6.14
C LEU A 180 6.37 -26.65 4.80
N ILE A 181 6.98 -25.81 3.93
CA ILE A 181 7.58 -26.27 2.66
C ILE A 181 8.79 -27.17 2.92
N TYR A 182 9.63 -26.85 3.92
CA TYR A 182 10.76 -27.69 4.30
C TYR A 182 10.26 -29.07 4.78
N ALA A 183 9.22 -29.12 5.61
CA ALA A 183 8.61 -30.36 6.06
C ALA A 183 8.13 -31.22 4.87
N LEU A 184 7.47 -30.61 3.88
CA LEU A 184 7.08 -31.27 2.64
C LEU A 184 8.29 -31.87 1.90
N GLN A 185 9.35 -31.08 1.69
CA GLN A 185 10.58 -31.53 1.03
C GLN A 185 11.21 -32.75 1.72
N ARG A 186 11.26 -32.75 3.07
CA ARG A 186 11.82 -33.87 3.84
C ARG A 186 10.95 -35.13 3.70
N LEU A 187 9.63 -35.00 3.68
CA LEU A 187 8.69 -36.12 3.47
C LEU A 187 8.76 -36.68 2.05
N GLU A 188 9.07 -35.82 1.07
CA GLU A 188 9.30 -36.18 -0.33
C GLU A 188 10.70 -36.78 -0.60
N GLY A 189 11.49 -36.98 0.46
CA GLY A 189 12.78 -37.66 0.42
C GLY A 189 13.97 -36.78 0.04
N MET A 190 13.86 -35.44 0.05
CA MET A 190 15.05 -34.58 0.04
C MET A 190 15.80 -34.71 1.35
N ASP A 191 17.14 -34.84 1.29
CA ASP A 191 17.99 -34.76 2.47
C ASP A 191 17.99 -33.35 3.10
N ALA A 192 18.50 -33.24 4.33
CA ALA A 192 18.48 -31.98 5.07
C ALA A 192 19.37 -30.89 4.44
N ALA A 193 20.38 -31.29 3.67
CA ALA A 193 21.30 -30.37 2.99
C ALA A 193 20.69 -29.80 1.70
N THR A 194 19.74 -30.52 1.09
CA THR A 194 19.03 -30.13 -0.13
C THR A 194 17.74 -29.37 0.16
N ALA A 195 17.00 -29.79 1.18
CA ALA A 195 15.78 -29.10 1.61
C ALA A 195 16.12 -27.69 2.10
N ASN A 196 15.31 -26.70 1.71
CA ASN A 196 15.58 -25.28 1.94
C ASN A 196 14.32 -24.45 2.20
N GLY A 197 13.13 -25.07 2.21
CA GLY A 197 11.86 -24.38 2.41
C GLY A 197 11.42 -23.51 1.23
N ASN A 198 12.05 -23.61 0.06
CA ASN A 198 11.60 -22.98 -1.18
C ASN A 198 10.94 -24.00 -2.11
N TYR A 199 9.78 -23.67 -2.68
CA TYR A 199 9.03 -24.55 -3.57
C TYR A 199 9.54 -24.50 -5.02
N GLY A 200 10.79 -24.93 -5.22
CA GLY A 200 11.46 -24.94 -6.52
C GLY A 200 11.19 -26.18 -7.38
N PRO A 201 11.88 -26.30 -8.55
CA PRO A 201 11.72 -27.42 -9.48
C PRO A 201 11.89 -28.81 -8.85
N GLY A 202 12.81 -28.94 -7.87
CA GLY A 202 13.01 -30.20 -7.15
C GLY A 202 11.80 -30.63 -6.31
N THR A 203 11.14 -29.67 -5.65
CA THR A 203 9.91 -29.92 -4.88
C THR A 203 8.76 -30.22 -5.84
N ILE A 204 8.63 -29.45 -6.93
CA ILE A 204 7.61 -29.68 -7.97
C ILE A 204 7.68 -31.11 -8.53
N ALA A 205 8.88 -31.59 -8.85
CA ALA A 205 9.10 -32.92 -9.41
C ALA A 205 8.77 -34.06 -8.43
N ARG A 206 8.74 -33.78 -7.12
CA ARG A 206 8.51 -34.77 -6.06
C ARG A 206 7.14 -34.64 -5.39
N THR A 207 6.38 -33.59 -5.71
CA THR A 207 5.07 -33.35 -5.10
C THR A 207 4.13 -34.52 -5.36
N PRO A 208 3.66 -35.20 -4.30
CA PRO A 208 2.81 -36.37 -4.44
C PRO A 208 1.37 -35.97 -4.79
N THR A 209 0.58 -36.97 -5.18
CA THR A 209 -0.88 -36.85 -5.23
C THR A 209 -1.48 -37.62 -4.06
N VAL A 210 -2.30 -36.94 -3.26
CA VAL A 210 -2.90 -37.49 -2.03
C VAL A 210 -4.42 -37.45 -2.15
N SER A 211 -5.08 -38.49 -1.66
CA SER A 211 -6.54 -38.64 -1.73
C SER A 211 -7.10 -39.20 -0.41
N GLN A 212 -8.42 -39.18 -0.29
CA GLN A 212 -9.15 -39.66 0.87
C GLN A 212 -8.73 -41.09 1.27
N GLY A 213 -8.57 -41.30 2.58
CA GLY A 213 -8.04 -42.53 3.19
C GLY A 213 -6.54 -42.50 3.46
N ALA A 214 -5.80 -41.52 2.92
CA ALA A 214 -4.40 -41.32 3.28
C ALA A 214 -4.26 -40.87 4.75
N THR A 215 -3.14 -41.24 5.37
CA THR A 215 -2.80 -40.82 6.74
C THR A 215 -1.33 -40.43 6.85
N GLY A 216 -0.99 -39.57 7.80
CA GLY A 216 0.38 -39.24 8.18
C GLY A 216 0.73 -37.76 8.02
N GLU A 217 2.02 -37.45 8.14
CA GLU A 217 2.50 -36.06 8.20
C GLU A 217 2.22 -35.25 6.95
N LEU A 218 2.24 -35.89 5.78
CA LEU A 218 1.91 -35.22 4.52
C LEU A 218 0.46 -34.71 4.52
N VAL A 219 -0.47 -35.51 5.06
CA VAL A 219 -1.87 -35.10 5.23
C VAL A 219 -1.98 -33.96 6.24
N ARG A 220 -1.21 -34.01 7.34
CA ARG A 220 -1.17 -32.92 8.32
C ARG A 220 -0.69 -31.61 7.70
N ILE A 221 0.30 -31.65 6.80
CA ILE A 221 0.74 -30.47 6.03
C ILE A 221 -0.39 -29.93 5.14
N ILE A 222 -1.16 -30.80 4.48
CA ILE A 222 -2.32 -30.40 3.69
C ILE A 222 -3.39 -29.76 4.58
N GLN A 223 -3.70 -30.34 5.73
CA GLN A 223 -4.63 -29.78 6.72
C GLN A 223 -4.18 -28.39 7.20
N TYR A 224 -2.89 -28.22 7.53
CA TYR A 224 -2.29 -26.93 7.86
C TYR A 224 -2.42 -25.92 6.72
N GLY A 225 -2.10 -26.33 5.48
CA GLY A 225 -2.23 -25.50 4.29
C GLY A 225 -3.67 -25.03 4.06
N LEU A 226 -4.65 -25.93 4.17
CA LEU A 226 -6.07 -25.57 4.06
C LEU A 226 -6.51 -24.64 5.18
N TYR A 227 -6.01 -24.84 6.40
CA TYR A 227 -6.33 -24.00 7.56
C TYR A 227 -5.86 -22.56 7.37
N VAL A 228 -4.59 -22.36 7.03
CA VAL A 228 -4.01 -21.00 6.86
C VAL A 228 -4.60 -20.27 5.66
N ASN A 229 -5.10 -21.00 4.66
CA ASN A 229 -5.85 -20.44 3.54
C ASN A 229 -7.35 -20.22 3.85
N GLY A 230 -7.83 -20.62 5.04
CA GLY A 230 -9.18 -20.34 5.55
C GLY A 230 -10.27 -21.32 5.12
N PHE A 231 -9.90 -22.52 4.72
CA PHE A 231 -10.81 -23.58 4.27
C PHE A 231 -11.05 -24.62 5.37
N TYR A 232 -10.01 -25.07 6.08
CA TYR A 232 -10.16 -26.14 7.07
C TYR A 232 -10.34 -25.61 8.50
N LYS A 233 -11.19 -26.27 9.30
CA LYS A 233 -11.43 -25.98 10.73
C LYS A 233 -11.40 -27.22 11.62
N GLY A 234 -11.19 -28.40 11.04
CA GLY A 234 -11.06 -29.65 11.76
C GLY A 234 -9.72 -29.76 12.49
N VAL A 235 -9.47 -30.95 13.05
CA VAL A 235 -8.24 -31.25 13.78
C VAL A 235 -7.09 -31.60 12.82
N PHE A 236 -5.86 -31.35 13.24
CA PHE A 236 -4.64 -31.67 12.48
C PHE A 236 -4.13 -33.08 12.78
N ASP A 237 -5.00 -34.08 12.72
CA ASP A 237 -4.67 -35.47 13.08
C ASP A 237 -3.83 -36.19 12.02
N GLY A 238 -3.74 -35.64 10.81
CA GLY A 238 -3.10 -36.27 9.67
C GLY A 238 -3.96 -37.36 9.03
N ILE A 239 -5.29 -37.30 9.14
CA ILE A 239 -6.23 -38.20 8.47
C ILE A 239 -6.91 -37.46 7.32
N PHE A 240 -6.83 -38.01 6.11
CA PHE A 240 -7.46 -37.44 4.93
C PHE A 240 -8.86 -38.02 4.82
N ASP A 241 -9.80 -37.45 5.57
CA ASP A 241 -11.18 -37.86 5.57
C ASP A 241 -12.01 -37.14 4.48
N SER A 242 -13.33 -37.28 4.56
CA SER A 242 -14.25 -36.60 3.65
C SER A 242 -14.27 -35.08 3.86
N GLU A 243 -14.03 -34.58 5.07
CA GLU A 243 -14.00 -33.13 5.34
C GLU A 243 -12.80 -32.48 4.63
N VAL A 244 -11.61 -33.08 4.72
CA VAL A 244 -10.42 -32.61 3.99
C VAL A 244 -10.68 -32.63 2.47
N SER A 245 -11.33 -33.67 1.96
CA SER A 245 -11.71 -33.80 0.55
C SER A 245 -12.66 -32.67 0.11
N ASP A 246 -13.68 -32.37 0.90
CA ASP A 246 -14.65 -31.31 0.62
C ASP A 246 -14.00 -29.92 0.67
N GLU A 247 -13.08 -29.67 1.61
CA GLU A 247 -12.37 -28.40 1.70
C GLU A 247 -11.38 -28.19 0.54
N ILE A 248 -10.79 -29.26 0.00
CA ILE A 248 -10.00 -29.17 -1.24
C ILE A 248 -10.90 -28.78 -2.42
N ILE A 249 -12.10 -29.36 -2.51
CA ILE A 249 -13.07 -28.97 -3.55
C ILE A 249 -13.45 -27.49 -3.40
N ALA A 250 -13.66 -27.03 -2.17
CA ALA A 250 -13.96 -25.62 -1.88
C ALA A 250 -12.81 -24.70 -2.28
N PHE A 251 -11.57 -25.03 -1.90
CA PHE A 251 -10.36 -24.30 -2.29
C PHE A 251 -10.23 -24.21 -3.81
N ARG A 252 -10.37 -25.34 -4.52
CA ARG A 252 -10.30 -25.37 -5.99
C ARG A 252 -11.37 -24.51 -6.65
N LYS A 253 -12.62 -24.58 -6.16
CA LYS A 253 -13.72 -23.74 -6.68
C LYS A 253 -13.46 -22.26 -6.43
N PHE A 254 -12.92 -21.93 -5.25
CA PHE A 254 -12.58 -20.56 -4.90
C PHE A 254 -11.46 -20.02 -5.77
N MET A 255 -10.39 -20.78 -6.00
CA MET A 255 -9.21 -20.41 -6.83
C MET A 255 -9.37 -20.68 -8.33
N LYS A 256 -10.52 -21.20 -8.77
CA LYS A 256 -10.79 -21.60 -10.17
C LYS A 256 -9.81 -22.65 -10.74
N LEU A 257 -9.52 -23.69 -9.96
CA LEU A 257 -8.57 -24.75 -10.29
C LEU A 257 -9.25 -26.08 -10.67
N PRO A 258 -9.69 -26.26 -11.94
CA PRO A 258 -10.19 -27.56 -12.38
C PRO A 258 -9.07 -28.63 -12.37
N PRO A 259 -9.42 -29.93 -12.28
CA PRO A 259 -10.76 -30.45 -12.04
C PRO A 259 -11.19 -30.24 -10.57
N TYR A 260 -12.47 -29.96 -10.33
CA TYR A 260 -13.01 -29.72 -8.97
C TYR A 260 -13.23 -31.01 -8.19
N THR A 261 -12.13 -31.72 -7.89
CA THR A 261 -12.10 -32.98 -7.14
C THR A 261 -11.44 -32.78 -5.77
N GLY A 262 -11.72 -33.67 -4.82
CA GLY A 262 -11.12 -33.64 -3.47
C GLY A 262 -9.71 -34.22 -3.40
N VAL A 263 -9.01 -34.31 -4.53
CA VAL A 263 -7.63 -34.82 -4.60
C VAL A 263 -6.65 -33.67 -4.40
N ALA A 264 -5.68 -33.84 -3.49
CA ALA A 264 -4.56 -32.94 -3.31
C ALA A 264 -3.41 -33.33 -4.26
N ASP A 265 -3.37 -32.73 -5.44
CA ASP A 265 -2.29 -32.85 -6.42
C ASP A 265 -1.30 -31.67 -6.30
N LEU A 266 -0.33 -31.58 -7.21
CA LEU A 266 0.60 -30.45 -7.30
C LEU A 266 -0.11 -29.09 -7.32
N THR A 267 -1.23 -28.97 -8.03
CA THR A 267 -1.97 -27.72 -8.17
C THR A 267 -2.55 -27.28 -6.82
N VAL A 268 -3.07 -28.21 -6.03
CA VAL A 268 -3.57 -27.93 -4.68
C VAL A 268 -2.42 -27.69 -3.71
N ILE A 269 -1.48 -28.64 -3.59
CA ILE A 269 -0.42 -28.58 -2.57
C ILE A 269 0.44 -27.32 -2.76
N LYS A 270 0.85 -27.02 -4.00
CA LYS A 270 1.60 -25.79 -4.26
C LYS A 270 0.74 -24.55 -4.05
N GLY A 271 -0.53 -24.55 -4.47
CA GLY A 271 -1.46 -23.44 -4.26
C GLY A 271 -1.76 -23.12 -2.80
N LEU A 272 -1.62 -24.10 -1.89
CA LEU A 272 -1.74 -23.88 -0.45
C LEU A 272 -0.46 -23.28 0.17
N LEU A 273 0.71 -23.51 -0.44
CA LEU A 273 2.02 -23.21 0.16
C LEU A 273 2.76 -22.04 -0.50
N THR A 274 2.42 -21.67 -1.73
CA THR A 274 2.99 -20.50 -2.41
C THR A 274 1.89 -19.66 -3.04
N SER A 275 2.09 -18.34 -3.06
CA SER A 275 1.10 -17.40 -3.62
C SER A 275 0.79 -17.72 -5.09
N ASN A 276 1.82 -17.88 -5.92
CA ASN A 276 1.68 -18.18 -7.35
C ASN A 276 1.15 -19.59 -7.69
N GLY A 277 1.03 -20.48 -6.69
CA GLY A 277 0.59 -21.86 -6.90
C GLY A 277 1.31 -22.60 -8.03
N ASN A 278 0.62 -23.54 -8.68
CA ASN A 278 1.15 -24.21 -9.87
C ASN A 278 1.08 -23.27 -11.08
N THR A 279 2.25 -22.77 -11.50
CA THR A 279 2.39 -21.83 -12.62
C THR A 279 2.15 -22.46 -13.99
N ASN A 280 2.07 -23.79 -14.08
CA ASN A 280 1.70 -24.51 -15.31
C ASN A 280 0.19 -24.73 -15.43
N ARG A 281 -0.64 -24.10 -14.58
CA ARG A 281 -2.09 -24.21 -14.65
C ARG A 281 -2.66 -23.40 -15.81
N ASP A 282 -3.76 -23.89 -16.39
CA ASP A 282 -4.52 -23.13 -17.37
C ASP A 282 -5.18 -21.90 -16.73
N SER A 283 -5.40 -20.86 -17.53
CA SER A 283 -6.14 -19.67 -17.13
C SER A 283 -6.84 -19.03 -18.32
N ASN A 284 -7.59 -17.95 -18.08
CA ASN A 284 -8.41 -17.29 -19.09
C ASN A 284 -8.19 -15.77 -19.18
N ALA A 285 -7.25 -15.23 -18.42
CA ALA A 285 -6.89 -13.82 -18.43
C ALA A 285 -5.38 -13.63 -18.55
N PHE A 286 -4.95 -12.44 -18.93
CA PHE A 286 -3.56 -12.02 -18.92
C PHE A 286 -3.50 -10.49 -18.92
N ASP A 287 -2.39 -9.90 -18.54
CA ASP A 287 -2.13 -8.50 -18.77
C ASP A 287 -0.80 -8.31 -19.51
N THR A 288 -0.66 -7.15 -20.14
CA THR A 288 0.57 -6.81 -20.86
C THR A 288 0.69 -5.31 -21.06
N ALA A 289 1.92 -4.80 -21.02
CA ALA A 289 2.25 -3.44 -21.42
C ALA A 289 2.32 -3.26 -22.95
N THR A 290 2.31 -4.34 -23.73
CA THR A 290 2.50 -4.30 -25.18
C THR A 290 1.17 -4.11 -25.92
N PRO A 291 1.02 -3.09 -26.79
CA PRO A 291 -0.18 -2.93 -27.61
C PRO A 291 -0.44 -4.13 -28.51
N LEU A 292 -1.69 -4.58 -28.58
CA LEU A 292 -2.06 -5.81 -29.28
C LEU A 292 -2.39 -5.59 -30.76
N THR A 293 -1.97 -6.54 -31.60
CA THR A 293 -2.36 -6.62 -33.02
C THR A 293 -3.48 -7.64 -33.22
N ALA A 294 -4.23 -7.52 -34.32
CA ALA A 294 -5.30 -8.49 -34.66
C ALA A 294 -4.81 -9.95 -34.72
N SER A 295 -3.58 -10.16 -35.22
CA SER A 295 -2.95 -11.49 -35.28
C SER A 295 -2.65 -12.04 -33.88
N ALA A 296 -2.11 -11.21 -32.98
CA ALA A 296 -1.86 -11.59 -31.60
C ALA A 296 -3.17 -11.92 -30.86
N ILE A 297 -4.20 -11.07 -31.01
CA ILE A 297 -5.53 -11.28 -30.40
C ILE A 297 -6.12 -12.62 -30.82
N THR A 298 -6.07 -12.95 -32.12
CA THR A 298 -6.56 -14.24 -32.63
C THR A 298 -5.82 -15.42 -32.00
N LYS A 299 -4.50 -15.31 -31.82
CA LYS A 299 -3.69 -16.35 -31.16
C LYS A 299 -4.07 -16.51 -29.68
N PHE A 300 -4.24 -15.41 -28.94
CA PHE A 300 -4.66 -15.45 -27.54
C PHE A 300 -6.05 -16.08 -27.39
N LYS A 301 -7.02 -15.73 -28.25
CA LYS A 301 -8.34 -16.37 -28.27
C LYS A 301 -8.26 -17.87 -28.51
N ASN A 302 -7.45 -18.29 -29.49
CA ASN A 302 -7.27 -19.72 -29.78
C ASN A 302 -6.57 -20.47 -28.64
N ALA A 303 -5.79 -19.78 -27.81
CA ALA A 303 -5.19 -20.33 -26.60
C ALA A 303 -6.14 -20.36 -25.38
N GLY A 304 -7.38 -19.87 -25.52
CA GLY A 304 -8.40 -19.90 -24.47
C GLY A 304 -8.49 -18.65 -23.59
N PHE A 305 -7.73 -17.58 -23.92
CA PHE A 305 -7.87 -16.31 -23.22
C PHE A 305 -9.17 -15.60 -23.61
N GLU A 306 -9.81 -14.99 -22.62
CA GLU A 306 -11.09 -14.29 -22.75
C GLU A 306 -11.00 -12.83 -22.32
N ILE A 307 -10.05 -12.51 -21.43
CA ILE A 307 -9.94 -11.19 -20.79
C ILE A 307 -8.47 -10.74 -20.86
N VAL A 308 -8.25 -9.45 -21.13
CA VAL A 308 -6.93 -8.82 -21.08
C VAL A 308 -6.91 -7.59 -20.18
N GLY A 309 -5.89 -7.51 -19.32
CA GLY A 309 -5.55 -6.32 -18.55
C GLY A 309 -4.72 -5.37 -19.41
N ARG A 310 -5.15 -4.12 -19.53
CA ARG A 310 -4.41 -3.10 -20.29
C ARG A 310 -4.41 -1.76 -19.57
N TYR A 311 -3.33 -1.03 -19.73
CA TYR A 311 -3.08 0.22 -19.01
C TYR A 311 -3.88 1.38 -19.60
N LEU A 312 -4.43 2.22 -18.73
CA LEU A 312 -5.10 3.48 -19.11
C LEU A 312 -4.09 4.54 -19.57
N THR A 313 -2.90 4.55 -18.98
CA THR A 313 -1.90 5.61 -19.12
C THR A 313 -0.46 5.07 -19.16
N GLY A 314 0.50 5.98 -19.33
CA GLY A 314 1.92 5.71 -19.09
C GLY A 314 2.73 5.16 -20.26
N THR A 315 3.99 4.85 -19.93
CA THR A 315 5.03 4.29 -20.80
C THR A 315 5.83 3.22 -20.07
N VAL A 316 6.41 2.27 -20.79
CA VAL A 316 7.39 1.29 -20.25
C VAL A 316 8.74 1.41 -20.94
N GLY A 317 9.79 0.91 -20.28
CA GLY A 317 11.16 0.96 -20.77
C GLY A 317 11.83 2.31 -20.53
N VAL A 318 13.16 2.33 -20.66
CA VAL A 318 14.01 3.51 -20.43
C VAL A 318 14.82 3.85 -21.67
N GLY A 319 15.25 5.12 -21.79
CA GLY A 319 16.08 5.57 -22.91
C GLY A 319 15.44 5.30 -24.27
N SER A 320 16.21 4.70 -25.18
CA SER A 320 15.74 4.35 -26.53
C SER A 320 14.65 3.27 -26.57
N ASN A 321 14.45 2.53 -25.48
CA ASN A 321 13.44 1.45 -25.39
C ASN A 321 12.13 1.94 -24.78
N LYS A 322 12.03 3.23 -24.42
CA LYS A 322 10.82 3.85 -23.88
C LYS A 322 9.71 3.81 -24.94
N ARG A 323 8.58 3.21 -24.60
CA ARG A 323 7.41 3.06 -25.49
C ARG A 323 6.10 3.25 -24.73
N ALA A 324 5.04 3.59 -25.45
CA ALA A 324 3.69 3.69 -24.89
C ALA A 324 3.21 2.32 -24.37
N LYS A 325 2.60 2.31 -23.18
CA LYS A 325 1.91 1.12 -22.63
C LYS A 325 0.39 1.24 -22.63
N HIS A 326 -0.12 2.46 -22.74
CA HIS A 326 -1.54 2.78 -22.65
C HIS A 326 -2.37 2.27 -23.83
N LEU A 327 -3.65 2.02 -23.57
CA LEU A 327 -4.68 1.70 -24.55
C LEU A 327 -4.94 2.88 -25.51
N THR A 328 -5.34 2.55 -26.72
CA THR A 328 -5.95 3.49 -27.68
C THR A 328 -7.35 3.04 -28.08
N VAL A 329 -8.17 3.95 -28.62
CA VAL A 329 -9.51 3.63 -29.14
C VAL A 329 -9.42 2.62 -30.29
N GLU A 330 -8.38 2.68 -31.11
CA GLU A 330 -8.11 1.73 -32.20
C GLU A 330 -7.77 0.34 -31.64
N GLU A 331 -6.91 0.26 -30.61
CA GLU A 331 -6.57 -1.01 -29.97
C GLU A 331 -7.80 -1.64 -29.31
N ILE A 332 -8.63 -0.85 -28.61
CA ILE A 332 -9.88 -1.33 -27.99
C ILE A 332 -10.80 -1.96 -29.04
N LYS A 333 -10.96 -1.32 -30.21
CA LYS A 333 -11.78 -1.88 -31.31
C LYS A 333 -11.21 -3.20 -31.82
N LEU A 334 -9.88 -3.33 -31.94
CA LEU A 334 -9.24 -4.57 -32.37
C LEU A 334 -9.46 -5.70 -31.34
N ILE A 335 -9.22 -5.42 -30.06
CA ILE A 335 -9.36 -6.40 -28.96
C ILE A 335 -10.81 -6.89 -28.88
N THR A 336 -11.77 -5.97 -28.84
CA THR A 336 -13.20 -6.31 -28.71
C THR A 336 -13.77 -6.98 -29.97
N ALA A 337 -13.38 -6.56 -31.17
CA ALA A 337 -13.75 -7.25 -32.42
C ALA A 337 -13.16 -8.66 -32.51
N GLY A 338 -11.98 -8.87 -31.92
CA GLY A 338 -11.38 -10.19 -31.75
C GLY A 338 -12.02 -11.05 -30.66
N GLY A 339 -13.01 -10.52 -29.91
CA GLY A 339 -13.74 -11.28 -28.90
C GLY A 339 -13.05 -11.40 -27.54
N LEU A 340 -12.05 -10.54 -27.26
CA LEU A 340 -11.48 -10.36 -25.93
C LEU A 340 -12.19 -9.21 -25.19
N ARG A 341 -12.20 -9.28 -23.86
CA ARG A 341 -12.71 -8.24 -22.96
C ARG A 341 -11.56 -7.54 -22.24
N ILE A 342 -11.75 -6.31 -21.78
CA ILE A 342 -10.68 -5.49 -21.20
C ILE A 342 -11.00 -5.13 -19.75
N PHE A 343 -10.06 -5.30 -18.82
CA PHE A 343 -10.09 -4.59 -17.53
C PHE A 343 -9.01 -3.50 -17.50
N PRO A 344 -9.34 -2.28 -17.06
CA PRO A 344 -8.39 -1.17 -17.07
C PRO A 344 -7.48 -1.16 -15.84
N ILE A 345 -6.17 -0.99 -16.09
CA ILE A 345 -5.12 -0.84 -15.06
C ILE A 345 -4.64 0.62 -15.06
N TYR A 346 -4.47 1.21 -13.88
CA TYR A 346 -3.81 2.50 -13.71
C TYR A 346 -2.48 2.33 -12.97
N GLU A 347 -1.40 2.80 -13.59
CA GLU A 347 -0.04 2.71 -13.06
C GLU A 347 0.88 3.73 -13.77
N ASP A 348 1.02 4.94 -13.21
CA ASP A 348 2.01 5.94 -13.66
C ASP A 348 3.18 6.11 -12.68
N GLY A 349 3.26 5.21 -11.70
CA GLY A 349 4.25 5.13 -10.64
C GLY A 349 4.03 3.84 -9.85
N GLY A 350 4.10 3.90 -8.52
CA GLY A 350 3.69 2.78 -7.66
C GLY A 350 4.75 1.71 -7.39
N TYR A 351 5.97 1.88 -7.88
CA TYR A 351 7.12 0.99 -7.63
C TYR A 351 7.98 1.42 -6.41
N GLU A 352 7.57 2.47 -5.68
CA GLU A 352 8.23 2.98 -4.47
C GLU A 352 7.19 3.29 -3.39
N GLU A 353 7.49 2.98 -2.13
CA GLU A 353 6.57 3.20 -0.99
C GLU A 353 6.17 4.68 -0.84
N SER A 354 7.10 5.60 -1.08
CA SER A 354 6.90 7.06 -0.96
C SER A 354 5.87 7.64 -1.95
N TYR A 355 5.52 6.88 -3.00
CA TYR A 355 4.48 7.27 -3.97
C TYR A 355 3.09 7.27 -3.33
N PHE A 356 2.81 6.36 -2.39
CA PHE A 356 1.47 6.14 -1.85
C PHE A 356 1.12 7.15 -0.76
N THR A 357 0.70 8.34 -1.21
CA THR A 357 0.22 9.42 -0.34
C THR A 357 -1.25 9.74 -0.61
N ALA A 358 -1.92 10.39 0.34
CA ALA A 358 -3.29 10.88 0.17
C ALA A 358 -3.43 11.79 -1.07
N THR A 359 -2.50 12.72 -1.25
CA THR A 359 -2.50 13.65 -2.39
C THR A 359 -2.33 12.92 -3.72
N GLN A 360 -1.42 11.93 -3.78
CA GLN A 360 -1.22 11.12 -4.97
C GLN A 360 -2.47 10.30 -5.31
N GLY A 361 -3.16 9.74 -4.31
CA GLY A 361 -4.37 8.96 -4.52
C GLY A 361 -5.52 9.76 -5.12
N LEU A 362 -5.68 11.02 -4.72
CA LEU A 362 -6.63 11.92 -5.37
C LEU A 362 -6.24 12.10 -6.84
N GLU A 363 -5.01 12.56 -7.11
CA GLU A 363 -4.49 12.83 -8.46
C GLU A 363 -4.65 11.65 -9.41
N ASP A 364 -4.19 10.48 -8.99
CA ASP A 364 -4.28 9.24 -9.75
C ASP A 364 -5.73 8.86 -10.06
N GLY A 365 -6.61 8.95 -9.07
CA GLY A 365 -8.03 8.66 -9.24
C GLY A 365 -8.66 9.51 -10.34
N PHE A 366 -8.33 10.80 -10.41
CA PHE A 366 -8.86 11.68 -11.44
C PHE A 366 -8.26 11.42 -12.83
N ILE A 367 -6.94 11.22 -12.92
CA ILE A 367 -6.28 10.87 -14.18
C ILE A 367 -6.90 9.59 -14.74
N ALA A 368 -7.10 8.59 -13.89
CA ALA A 368 -7.72 7.31 -14.24
C ALA A 368 -9.17 7.48 -14.74
N VAL A 369 -10.01 8.24 -14.03
CA VAL A 369 -11.39 8.53 -14.47
C VAL A 369 -11.41 9.20 -15.84
N ASN A 370 -10.55 10.19 -16.03
CA ASN A 370 -10.47 10.93 -17.28
C ASN A 370 -10.03 10.03 -18.44
N ALA A 371 -8.96 9.26 -18.26
CA ALA A 371 -8.47 8.31 -19.24
C ALA A 371 -9.54 7.26 -19.60
N ALA A 372 -10.19 6.68 -18.59
CA ALA A 372 -11.25 5.69 -18.80
C ALA A 372 -12.43 6.26 -19.62
N ARG A 373 -12.85 7.50 -19.35
CA ARG A 373 -13.93 8.16 -20.12
C ARG A 373 -13.53 8.40 -21.57
N LYS A 374 -12.33 8.91 -21.83
CA LYS A 374 -11.84 9.17 -23.20
C LYS A 374 -11.75 7.90 -24.04
N LEU A 375 -11.38 6.80 -23.40
CA LEU A 375 -11.32 5.48 -24.02
C LEU A 375 -12.70 4.83 -24.19
N GLY A 376 -13.76 5.45 -23.65
CA GLY A 376 -15.13 4.99 -23.81
C GLY A 376 -15.53 3.87 -22.84
N PHE A 377 -14.80 3.66 -21.75
CA PHE A 377 -15.20 2.69 -20.74
C PHE A 377 -16.57 3.07 -20.16
N PRO A 378 -17.54 2.14 -20.11
CA PRO A 378 -18.86 2.42 -19.58
C PRO A 378 -18.80 2.67 -18.07
N LYS A 379 -19.83 3.34 -17.54
CA LYS A 379 -20.06 3.42 -16.09
C LYS A 379 -20.11 2.00 -15.50
N GLU A 380 -19.82 1.91 -14.21
CA GLU A 380 -19.67 0.70 -13.39
C GLU A 380 -18.40 -0.13 -13.65
N THR A 381 -17.55 0.28 -14.59
CA THR A 381 -16.23 -0.34 -14.80
C THR A 381 -15.35 -0.18 -13.55
N THR A 382 -14.69 -1.26 -13.15
CA THR A 382 -13.68 -1.25 -12.08
C THR A 382 -12.33 -0.85 -12.67
N ILE A 383 -11.65 0.15 -12.10
CA ILE A 383 -10.27 0.52 -12.46
C ILE A 383 -9.32 0.01 -11.39
N TYR A 384 -8.30 -0.75 -11.77
CA TYR A 384 -7.32 -1.34 -10.85
C TYR A 384 -6.11 -0.43 -10.69
N PHE A 385 -5.94 0.14 -9.49
CA PHE A 385 -4.81 1.01 -9.15
C PHE A 385 -3.64 0.17 -8.62
N ALA A 386 -2.49 0.27 -9.27
CA ALA A 386 -1.34 -0.59 -8.98
C ALA A 386 -0.52 -0.14 -7.77
N VAL A 387 -0.35 -1.06 -6.83
CA VAL A 387 0.64 -1.03 -5.74
C VAL A 387 1.72 -2.06 -6.05
N ASP A 388 2.60 -1.74 -7.00
CA ASP A 388 3.62 -2.66 -7.53
C ASP A 388 4.94 -2.60 -6.74
N VAL A 389 4.84 -2.72 -5.43
CA VAL A 389 6.01 -2.73 -4.52
C VAL A 389 5.68 -3.53 -3.26
N ASP A 390 6.71 -4.16 -2.68
CA ASP A 390 6.61 -4.97 -1.46
C ASP A 390 6.49 -4.10 -0.20
N ILE A 391 5.28 -3.59 0.06
CA ILE A 391 4.99 -2.81 1.28
C ILE A 391 4.80 -3.75 2.46
N GLN A 392 5.58 -3.50 3.52
CA GLN A 392 5.54 -4.29 4.75
C GLN A 392 4.29 -3.96 5.58
N GLU A 393 3.76 -4.95 6.32
CA GLU A 393 2.56 -4.84 7.17
C GLU A 393 2.47 -3.52 7.96
N GLY A 394 3.56 -3.13 8.64
CA GLY A 394 3.59 -1.93 9.48
C GLY A 394 3.48 -0.59 8.73
N ASN A 395 3.70 -0.58 7.42
CA ASN A 395 3.68 0.64 6.61
C ASN A 395 2.38 0.80 5.81
N ILE A 396 1.60 -0.26 5.61
CA ILE A 396 0.40 -0.25 4.73
C ILE A 396 -0.63 0.78 5.20
N ASP A 397 -0.93 0.80 6.51
CA ASP A 397 -1.92 1.72 7.10
C ASP A 397 -1.51 3.21 7.00
N GLY A 398 -0.20 3.48 7.00
CA GLY A 398 0.35 4.84 6.89
C GLY A 398 0.50 5.33 5.45
N THR A 399 0.42 4.44 4.46
CA THR A 399 0.76 4.74 3.06
C THR A 399 -0.41 4.41 2.12
N VAL A 400 -0.59 3.12 1.79
CA VAL A 400 -1.58 2.62 0.83
C VAL A 400 -3.01 2.94 1.25
N ILE A 401 -3.35 2.81 2.54
CA ILE A 401 -4.73 3.05 2.99
C ILE A 401 -5.15 4.51 2.80
N PRO A 402 -4.36 5.53 3.21
CA PRO A 402 -4.62 6.92 2.87
C PRO A 402 -4.72 7.18 1.36
N TYR A 403 -3.83 6.58 0.56
CA TYR A 403 -3.88 6.65 -0.89
C TYR A 403 -5.21 6.13 -1.45
N LEU A 404 -5.60 4.90 -1.12
CA LEU A 404 -6.83 4.27 -1.64
C LEU A 404 -8.11 4.97 -1.20
N LYS A 405 -8.19 5.48 0.04
CA LYS A 405 -9.33 6.31 0.49
C LYS A 405 -9.51 7.53 -0.41
N ASN A 406 -8.42 8.14 -0.83
CA ASN A 406 -8.39 9.32 -1.68
C ASN A 406 -8.66 9.00 -3.16
N VAL A 407 -8.22 7.85 -3.64
CA VAL A 407 -8.65 7.30 -4.95
C VAL A 407 -10.18 7.08 -4.96
N VAL A 408 -10.74 6.47 -3.91
CA VAL A 408 -12.20 6.29 -3.78
C VAL A 408 -12.93 7.63 -3.79
N ASN A 409 -12.41 8.63 -3.07
CA ASN A 409 -12.99 9.98 -3.08
C ASN A 409 -12.96 10.61 -4.48
N ALA A 410 -11.85 10.50 -5.20
CA ALA A 410 -11.73 10.98 -6.57
C ALA A 410 -12.74 10.30 -7.52
N LEU A 411 -12.94 8.99 -7.37
CA LEU A 411 -13.88 8.22 -8.21
C LEU A 411 -15.35 8.36 -7.81
N SER A 412 -15.65 8.83 -6.60
CA SER A 412 -17.04 8.96 -6.13
C SER A 412 -17.89 9.79 -7.11
N GLY A 413 -19.09 9.34 -7.48
CA GLY A 413 -19.94 10.04 -8.47
C GLY A 413 -19.48 9.96 -9.93
N SER A 414 -18.26 9.51 -10.22
CA SER A 414 -17.76 9.39 -11.60
C SER A 414 -18.49 8.30 -12.43
N GLY A 415 -19.08 7.33 -11.73
CA GLY A 415 -19.65 6.11 -12.28
C GLY A 415 -18.69 4.92 -12.26
N TYR A 416 -17.39 5.11 -12.05
CA TYR A 416 -16.43 4.00 -11.93
C TYR A 416 -16.28 3.49 -10.51
N SER A 417 -15.76 2.27 -10.37
CA SER A 417 -15.42 1.65 -9.08
C SER A 417 -13.91 1.47 -8.94
N VAL A 418 -13.42 1.45 -7.71
CA VAL A 418 -12.00 1.22 -7.42
C VAL A 418 -11.72 -0.28 -7.28
N GLY A 419 -10.70 -0.76 -7.96
CA GLY A 419 -9.99 -2.01 -7.65
C GLY A 419 -8.55 -1.69 -7.28
N VAL A 420 -7.87 -2.63 -6.65
CA VAL A 420 -6.44 -2.51 -6.30
C VAL A 420 -5.66 -3.65 -6.94
N TYR A 421 -4.49 -3.35 -7.48
CA TYR A 421 -3.46 -4.35 -7.74
C TYR A 421 -2.39 -4.31 -6.66
N GLY A 422 -1.94 -5.48 -6.19
CA GLY A 422 -0.85 -5.56 -5.22
C GLY A 422 -0.75 -6.93 -4.56
N THR A 423 0.17 -7.06 -3.59
CA THR A 423 0.34 -8.30 -2.82
C THR A 423 -0.96 -8.74 -2.13
N ARG A 424 -1.05 -10.02 -1.73
CA ARG A 424 -2.17 -10.53 -0.94
C ARG A 424 -2.41 -9.68 0.30
N ASN A 425 -1.36 -9.29 1.01
CA ASN A 425 -1.46 -8.46 2.20
C ASN A 425 -2.06 -7.08 1.90
N VAL A 426 -1.50 -6.36 0.91
CA VAL A 426 -2.04 -5.08 0.44
C VAL A 426 -3.52 -5.22 0.06
N CYS A 427 -3.88 -6.27 -0.67
CA CYS A 427 -5.24 -6.52 -1.09
C CYS A 427 -6.19 -6.83 0.08
N LEU A 428 -5.74 -7.55 1.11
CA LEU A 428 -6.51 -7.84 2.33
C LEU A 428 -6.84 -6.55 3.11
N HIS A 429 -5.84 -5.67 3.27
CA HIS A 429 -6.01 -4.35 3.88
C HIS A 429 -6.94 -3.45 3.05
N ALA A 430 -6.71 -3.40 1.74
CA ALA A 430 -7.53 -2.63 0.80
C ALA A 430 -8.99 -3.10 0.76
N ALA A 431 -9.27 -4.39 0.93
CA ALA A 431 -10.64 -4.91 1.02
C ALA A 431 -11.42 -4.36 2.23
N GLY A 432 -10.72 -3.86 3.26
CA GLY A 432 -11.32 -3.14 4.40
C GLY A 432 -11.67 -1.68 4.10
N VAL A 433 -11.16 -1.10 3.00
CA VAL A 433 -11.45 0.29 2.60
C VAL A 433 -12.81 0.37 1.91
N LYS A 434 -13.76 1.09 2.54
CA LYS A 434 -15.08 1.34 1.95
C LYS A 434 -14.92 2.01 0.57
N GLY A 435 -15.40 1.34 -0.48
CA GLY A 435 -15.34 1.81 -1.87
C GLY A 435 -14.36 1.06 -2.77
N VAL A 436 -13.43 0.29 -2.19
CA VAL A 436 -12.62 -0.68 -2.93
C VAL A 436 -13.47 -1.93 -3.17
N LYS A 437 -13.68 -2.26 -4.45
CA LYS A 437 -14.58 -3.31 -4.91
C LYS A 437 -13.86 -4.65 -5.07
N TYR A 438 -12.75 -4.67 -5.79
CA TYR A 438 -12.05 -5.90 -6.19
C TYR A 438 -10.54 -5.82 -5.99
N SER A 439 -9.93 -7.00 -5.88
CA SER A 439 -8.48 -7.18 -5.85
C SER A 439 -7.99 -7.83 -7.15
N PHE A 440 -6.91 -7.30 -7.72
CA PHE A 440 -6.06 -7.92 -8.73
C PHE A 440 -4.76 -8.31 -8.03
N VAL A 441 -4.53 -9.60 -7.80
CA VAL A 441 -3.54 -10.03 -6.82
C VAL A 441 -2.21 -10.35 -7.51
N ALA A 442 -1.12 -9.74 -7.04
CA ALA A 442 0.24 -9.89 -7.54
C ALA A 442 0.91 -11.19 -7.01
N ASP A 443 0.28 -12.34 -7.22
CA ASP A 443 0.71 -13.62 -6.64
C ASP A 443 2.03 -14.14 -7.25
N MET A 444 2.39 -13.71 -8.46
CA MET A 444 3.64 -14.07 -9.15
C MET A 444 4.88 -13.59 -8.41
N SER A 445 4.78 -12.49 -7.65
CA SER A 445 5.83 -11.95 -6.79
C SER A 445 5.93 -12.73 -5.47
N TYR A 446 6.08 -14.05 -5.56
CA TYR A 446 6.00 -14.98 -4.41
C TYR A 446 7.12 -14.81 -3.37
N GLY A 447 8.17 -14.04 -3.69
CA GLY A 447 9.25 -13.69 -2.75
C GLY A 447 8.97 -12.44 -1.90
N TRP A 448 7.99 -11.62 -2.30
CA TRP A 448 7.60 -10.40 -1.60
C TRP A 448 6.96 -10.74 -0.25
N SER A 449 7.28 -9.96 0.78
CA SER A 449 6.78 -10.12 2.14
C SER A 449 5.26 -10.15 2.20
N GLY A 450 4.57 -9.30 1.43
CA GLY A 450 3.11 -9.26 1.39
C GLY A 450 2.44 -10.50 0.77
N ASN A 451 3.20 -11.44 0.21
CA ASN A 451 2.71 -12.70 -0.34
C ASN A 451 3.09 -13.92 0.52
N LEU A 452 3.84 -13.70 1.61
CA LEU A 452 4.38 -14.77 2.45
C LEU A 452 3.68 -14.83 3.80
N GLY A 453 2.70 -15.73 3.90
CA GLY A 453 1.88 -15.88 5.12
C GLY A 453 0.46 -15.33 4.98
N PHE A 454 0.09 -14.83 3.80
CA PHE A 454 -1.21 -14.21 3.57
C PHE A 454 -2.08 -15.07 2.65
N ARG A 455 -3.34 -15.25 3.06
CA ARG A 455 -4.35 -15.94 2.25
C ARG A 455 -4.85 -15.04 1.12
N MET A 456 -5.41 -15.66 0.09
CA MET A 456 -6.05 -14.95 -1.01
C MET A 456 -7.25 -14.10 -0.51
N PRO A 457 -7.38 -12.81 -0.90
CA PRO A 457 -8.50 -11.97 -0.52
C PRO A 457 -9.82 -12.45 -1.12
N LYS A 458 -10.91 -12.42 -0.35
CA LYS A 458 -12.22 -12.96 -0.81
C LYS A 458 -12.81 -12.22 -2.02
N ASN A 459 -12.46 -10.95 -2.20
CA ASN A 459 -12.90 -10.09 -3.30
C ASN A 459 -11.94 -10.11 -4.51
N TRP A 460 -11.03 -11.08 -4.61
CA TRP A 460 -10.17 -11.21 -5.78
C TRP A 460 -10.99 -11.38 -7.07
N ALA A 461 -10.65 -10.59 -8.08
CA ALA A 461 -11.21 -10.63 -9.42
C ALA A 461 -10.21 -11.24 -10.41
N PHE A 462 -8.94 -10.87 -10.28
CA PHE A 462 -7.84 -11.36 -11.08
C PHE A 462 -6.68 -11.79 -10.17
N ASP A 463 -5.92 -12.79 -10.62
CA ASP A 463 -4.80 -13.41 -9.92
C ASP A 463 -3.65 -13.55 -10.91
N GLN A 464 -2.61 -12.72 -10.78
CA GLN A 464 -1.41 -12.73 -11.62
C GLN A 464 -0.40 -13.71 -11.04
N PHE A 465 -0.03 -14.75 -11.77
CA PHE A 465 0.74 -15.86 -11.16
C PHE A 465 1.99 -16.29 -11.93
N THR A 466 2.18 -15.89 -13.18
CA THR A 466 3.42 -16.17 -13.91
C THR A 466 3.64 -15.23 -15.09
N GLU A 467 4.89 -14.84 -15.32
CA GLU A 467 5.32 -14.06 -16.50
C GLU A 467 6.00 -14.98 -17.52
N TYR A 468 5.74 -14.78 -18.81
CA TYR A 468 6.52 -15.40 -19.90
C TYR A 468 6.26 -14.74 -21.26
N VAL A 469 7.14 -15.03 -22.23
CA VAL A 469 6.95 -14.63 -23.64
C VAL A 469 5.95 -15.59 -24.31
N ALA A 470 4.82 -15.08 -24.80
CA ALA A 470 3.72 -15.87 -25.35
C ALA A 470 4.00 -16.48 -26.75
N GLY A 471 4.94 -17.43 -26.81
CA GLY A 471 5.21 -18.26 -27.99
C GLY A 471 5.38 -17.45 -29.28
N SER A 472 4.62 -17.83 -30.32
CA SER A 472 4.74 -17.21 -31.65
C SER A 472 4.17 -15.78 -31.76
N THR A 473 3.61 -15.20 -30.69
CA THR A 473 3.28 -13.76 -30.67
C THR A 473 4.53 -12.92 -30.44
N GLY A 474 5.51 -13.45 -29.70
CA GLY A 474 6.69 -12.71 -29.23
C GLY A 474 6.36 -11.61 -28.21
N ILE A 475 5.17 -11.64 -27.60
CA ILE A 475 4.71 -10.65 -26.63
C ILE A 475 4.93 -11.19 -25.21
N ASP A 476 5.61 -10.41 -24.37
CA ASP A 476 5.69 -10.65 -22.93
C ASP A 476 4.32 -10.42 -22.30
N ILE A 477 3.85 -11.42 -21.56
CA ILE A 477 2.59 -11.35 -20.82
C ILE A 477 2.81 -11.81 -19.38
N ASP A 478 2.00 -11.23 -18.51
CA ASP A 478 1.71 -11.77 -17.20
C ASP A 478 0.39 -12.56 -17.31
N GLN A 479 0.44 -13.85 -17.02
CA GLN A 479 -0.72 -14.71 -17.10
C GLN A 479 -1.56 -14.60 -15.82
N ASP A 480 -2.85 -14.36 -16.03
CA ASP A 480 -3.83 -14.12 -14.96
C ASP A 480 -4.92 -15.19 -14.96
N ALA A 481 -5.46 -15.49 -13.79
CA ALA A 481 -6.75 -16.19 -13.66
C ALA A 481 -7.85 -15.19 -13.30
N SER A 482 -9.05 -15.36 -13.87
CA SER A 482 -10.24 -14.59 -13.46
C SER A 482 -11.11 -15.40 -12.51
N SER A 483 -11.55 -14.78 -11.41
CA SER A 483 -12.55 -15.37 -10.51
C SER A 483 -13.97 -15.33 -11.08
N GLY A 484 -14.18 -14.58 -12.17
CA GLY A 484 -15.48 -14.28 -12.75
C GLY A 484 -16.28 -13.20 -12.03
N ARG A 485 -15.72 -12.52 -11.02
CA ARG A 485 -16.35 -11.37 -10.34
C ARG A 485 -16.34 -10.11 -11.20
N ASP A 486 -15.21 -9.84 -11.83
CA ASP A 486 -15.10 -8.86 -12.90
C ASP A 486 -15.00 -9.63 -14.22
N LEU A 487 -15.91 -9.29 -15.14
CA LEU A 487 -15.99 -9.96 -16.42
C LEU A 487 -15.21 -9.21 -17.51
N GLY A 488 -14.64 -8.04 -17.19
CA GLY A 488 -14.06 -7.12 -18.16
C GLY A 488 -15.11 -6.44 -19.04
N VAL A 489 -14.68 -5.50 -19.86
CA VAL A 489 -15.53 -4.68 -20.72
C VAL A 489 -15.42 -5.15 -22.16
N ALA A 490 -16.57 -5.38 -22.79
CA ALA A 490 -16.67 -5.74 -24.21
C ALA A 490 -17.27 -4.61 -25.06
N ASN A 491 -18.03 -3.70 -24.43
CA ASN A 491 -18.78 -2.65 -25.11
C ASN A 491 -18.32 -1.29 -24.62
N PHE A 492 -17.92 -0.44 -25.55
CA PHE A 492 -17.38 0.89 -25.28
C PHE A 492 -18.29 1.96 -25.87
N ALA A 493 -18.49 3.04 -25.13
CA ALA A 493 -19.24 4.19 -25.59
C ALA A 493 -18.45 4.95 -26.67
N LYS A 494 -19.17 5.46 -27.68
CA LYS A 494 -18.57 6.43 -28.60
C LYS A 494 -18.41 7.75 -27.87
N VAL A 495 -17.16 8.16 -27.66
CA VAL A 495 -16.85 9.44 -27.03
C VAL A 495 -16.74 10.49 -28.12
N ALA A 496 -17.64 11.47 -28.13
CA ALA A 496 -17.38 12.73 -28.81
C ALA A 496 -16.56 13.59 -27.84
N THR A 497 -15.30 13.87 -28.17
CA THR A 497 -14.47 14.75 -27.34
C THR A 497 -14.80 16.20 -27.69
N ALA A 498 -15.15 16.99 -26.69
CA ALA A 498 -15.21 18.44 -26.86
C ALA A 498 -13.77 18.97 -26.95
N SER A 499 -13.52 19.89 -27.89
CA SER A 499 -12.21 20.54 -27.94
C SER A 499 -12.01 21.41 -26.70
N ASN A 500 -10.80 21.47 -26.14
CA ASN A 500 -10.50 22.34 -24.98
C ASN A 500 -10.85 23.80 -25.26
N LYS A 501 -10.76 24.24 -26.52
CA LYS A 501 -11.19 25.56 -26.96
C LYS A 501 -12.71 25.74 -26.84
N GLN A 502 -13.49 24.78 -27.33
CA GLN A 502 -14.95 24.82 -27.22
C GLN A 502 -15.38 24.72 -25.76
N ALA A 503 -14.76 23.84 -24.97
CA ALA A 503 -15.04 23.72 -23.55
C ALA A 503 -14.70 24.99 -22.78
N LEU A 504 -13.56 25.64 -23.10
CA LEU A 504 -13.21 26.94 -22.54
C LEU A 504 -14.26 27.99 -22.94
N GLN A 505 -14.73 28.00 -24.19
CA GLN A 505 -15.82 28.87 -24.62
C GLN A 505 -17.17 28.52 -23.95
N ASP A 506 -17.44 27.26 -23.61
CA ASP A 506 -18.66 26.89 -22.91
C ASP A 506 -18.61 27.32 -21.42
N LEU A 507 -17.44 27.16 -20.79
CA LEU A 507 -17.18 27.54 -19.40
C LEU A 507 -17.02 29.06 -19.25
N TRP A 508 -16.48 29.69 -20.29
CA TRP A 508 -16.11 31.10 -20.34
C TRP A 508 -16.36 31.65 -21.77
N PRO A 509 -17.62 31.98 -22.13
CA PRO A 509 -18.00 32.35 -23.50
C PRO A 509 -17.30 33.57 -24.08
N ASP A 510 -16.96 34.54 -23.24
CA ASP A 510 -16.38 35.82 -23.67
C ASP A 510 -14.83 35.83 -23.61
N ALA A 511 -14.24 34.64 -23.56
CA ALA A 511 -12.82 34.37 -23.44
C ALA A 511 -11.99 34.60 -24.72
N GLU A 512 -11.15 35.64 -24.77
CA GLU A 512 -10.09 35.76 -25.80
C GLU A 512 -8.71 35.42 -25.23
N TYR A 513 -8.26 34.17 -25.39
CA TYR A 513 -7.02 33.68 -24.79
C TYR A 513 -6.20 32.74 -25.68
N SER A 514 -4.94 32.55 -25.28
CA SER A 514 -4.01 31.53 -25.77
C SER A 514 -3.50 30.71 -24.58
N PHE A 515 -3.46 29.38 -24.73
CA PHE A 515 -2.88 28.49 -23.73
C PHE A 515 -1.38 28.78 -23.52
N GLY A 516 -0.90 28.57 -22.29
CA GLY A 516 0.50 28.77 -21.91
C GLY A 516 0.92 30.24 -21.73
N LYS A 517 -0.05 31.17 -21.69
CA LYS A 517 0.20 32.59 -21.44
C LYS A 517 -0.48 33.02 -20.14
N GLU A 518 0.26 33.79 -19.34
CA GLU A 518 -0.27 34.45 -18.15
C GLU A 518 -0.80 35.85 -18.51
N TYR A 519 -1.99 36.16 -18.01
CA TYR A 519 -2.71 37.40 -18.26
C TYR A 519 -2.88 38.16 -16.95
N PRO A 520 -2.39 39.41 -16.85
CA PRO A 520 -2.60 40.21 -15.65
C PRO A 520 -4.08 40.54 -15.51
N LEU A 521 -4.62 40.29 -14.31
CA LEU A 521 -5.97 40.69 -13.94
C LEU A 521 -5.89 42.01 -13.17
N LEU A 522 -5.13 42.06 -12.08
CA LEU A 522 -5.06 43.22 -11.19
C LEU A 522 -3.61 43.56 -10.85
N ASN A 523 -3.30 44.85 -10.77
CA ASN A 523 -1.99 45.32 -10.32
C ASN A 523 -2.12 46.61 -9.51
N THR A 524 -2.13 46.47 -8.18
CA THR A 524 -2.18 47.57 -7.21
C THR A 524 -0.95 47.51 -6.28
N PRO A 525 -0.67 48.55 -5.48
CA PRO A 525 0.44 48.53 -4.54
C PRO A 525 0.39 47.39 -3.50
N TRP A 526 -0.79 46.84 -3.20
CA TRP A 526 -1.01 45.85 -2.15
C TRP A 526 -1.55 44.50 -2.66
N ILE A 527 -2.12 44.43 -3.87
CA ILE A 527 -2.55 43.18 -4.54
C ILE A 527 -2.06 43.15 -5.98
N LYS A 528 -1.51 42.01 -6.38
CA LYS A 528 -1.41 41.59 -7.78
C LYS A 528 -2.23 40.32 -8.01
N ALA A 529 -2.89 40.23 -9.16
CA ALA A 529 -3.59 39.03 -9.59
C ALA A 529 -3.39 38.77 -11.08
N SER A 530 -3.33 37.50 -11.47
CA SER A 530 -3.23 37.06 -12.86
C SER A 530 -3.96 35.74 -13.07
N VAL A 531 -4.24 35.42 -14.34
CA VAL A 531 -4.79 34.12 -14.77
C VAL A 531 -3.90 33.48 -15.82
N GLU A 532 -3.70 32.18 -15.73
CA GLU A 532 -3.01 31.37 -16.71
C GLU A 532 -3.91 30.21 -17.14
N LEU A 533 -3.97 29.96 -18.45
CA LEU A 533 -4.77 28.90 -19.04
C LEU A 533 -3.87 27.83 -19.63
N SER A 534 -4.17 26.57 -19.33
CA SER A 534 -3.48 25.40 -19.88
C SER A 534 -4.47 24.45 -20.54
N ASP A 535 -4.11 23.93 -21.71
CA ASP A 535 -4.79 22.84 -22.39
C ASP A 535 -4.24 21.47 -21.96
N SER A 536 -3.57 21.42 -20.82
CA SER A 536 -3.12 20.21 -20.17
C SER A 536 -3.42 20.26 -18.68
N TYR A 537 -3.33 19.10 -18.05
CA TYR A 537 -3.36 19.01 -16.60
C TYR A 537 -2.12 19.72 -16.03
N THR A 538 -2.34 20.81 -15.30
CA THR A 538 -1.29 21.49 -14.54
C THR A 538 -1.79 21.74 -13.13
N LYS A 539 -0.92 21.50 -12.15
CA LYS A 539 -1.23 21.67 -10.73
C LYS A 539 -0.08 22.38 -10.03
N PRO A 540 -0.34 23.30 -9.08
CA PRO A 540 0.72 23.94 -8.31
C PRO A 540 1.53 22.91 -7.52
N ASN A 541 2.87 22.92 -7.65
CA ASN A 541 3.73 22.01 -6.91
C ASN A 541 3.51 22.14 -5.39
N GLY A 542 3.31 21.00 -4.71
CA GLY A 542 3.06 20.93 -3.27
C GLY A 542 1.63 21.26 -2.83
N SER A 543 0.67 21.41 -3.75
CA SER A 543 -0.75 21.64 -3.42
C SER A 543 -1.54 20.35 -3.18
N GLY A 544 -2.58 20.42 -2.34
CA GLY A 544 -3.68 19.46 -2.33
C GLY A 544 -4.68 19.75 -3.45
N ALA A 545 -5.44 18.75 -3.91
CA ALA A 545 -6.49 18.92 -4.91
C ALA A 545 -7.83 18.37 -4.39
N ILE A 546 -8.92 19.11 -4.60
CA ILE A 546 -10.28 18.74 -4.20
C ILE A 546 -11.08 18.42 -5.45
N GLY A 547 -11.96 17.42 -5.40
CA GLY A 547 -12.85 17.09 -6.53
C GLY A 547 -13.94 18.12 -6.78
N VAL A 548 -14.23 18.37 -8.06
CA VAL A 548 -15.42 19.06 -8.57
C VAL A 548 -16.30 18.03 -9.27
N LYS A 549 -17.58 17.92 -8.89
CA LYS A 549 -18.54 16.98 -9.46
C LYS A 549 -19.87 17.65 -9.70
N ASN A 550 -20.42 17.51 -10.91
CA ASN A 550 -21.71 18.10 -11.30
C ASN A 550 -21.83 19.58 -10.89
N GLY A 551 -20.75 20.34 -11.05
CA GLY A 551 -20.69 21.73 -10.69
C GLY A 551 -20.53 22.07 -9.21
N GLN A 552 -20.19 21.09 -8.36
CA GLN A 552 -20.04 21.27 -6.92
C GLN A 552 -18.68 20.78 -6.42
N ILE A 553 -18.05 21.60 -5.58
CA ILE A 553 -16.85 21.23 -4.83
C ILE A 553 -17.27 20.42 -3.60
N ASP A 554 -16.52 19.37 -3.27
CA ASP A 554 -16.77 18.55 -2.07
C ASP A 554 -16.52 19.36 -0.77
N GLU A 555 -17.55 19.44 0.09
CA GLU A 555 -17.50 20.19 1.35
C GLU A 555 -16.46 19.65 2.32
N ILE A 556 -16.34 18.32 2.44
CA ILE A 556 -15.45 17.67 3.41
C ILE A 556 -13.99 17.88 3.01
N ASP A 557 -13.69 17.78 1.72
CA ASP A 557 -12.34 17.99 1.21
C ASP A 557 -11.97 19.49 1.22
N MET A 558 -12.95 20.39 1.05
CA MET A 558 -12.76 21.83 1.26
C MET A 558 -12.48 22.17 2.73
N ASP A 559 -13.22 21.58 3.68
CA ASP A 559 -12.96 21.74 5.12
C ASP A 559 -11.51 21.34 5.45
N LYS A 560 -11.05 20.17 5.00
CA LYS A 560 -9.68 19.70 5.25
C LYS A 560 -8.61 20.59 4.64
N LEU A 561 -8.82 21.06 3.41
CA LEU A 561 -7.89 21.96 2.74
C LEU A 561 -7.79 23.27 3.54
N LEU A 562 -8.92 23.86 3.89
CA LEU A 562 -8.97 25.12 4.64
C LEU A 562 -8.37 24.97 6.04
N ASP A 563 -8.61 23.85 6.72
CA ASP A 563 -7.95 23.51 7.99
C ASP A 563 -6.42 23.43 7.84
N SER A 564 -5.92 22.80 6.77
CA SER A 564 -4.47 22.71 6.49
C SER A 564 -3.83 24.07 6.21
N LEU A 565 -4.65 25.06 5.84
CA LEU A 565 -4.25 26.43 5.59
C LEU A 565 -4.52 27.36 6.78
N GLY A 566 -4.92 26.81 7.95
CA GLY A 566 -5.15 27.57 9.19
C GLY A 566 -6.55 28.17 9.37
N VAL A 567 -7.51 27.81 8.52
CA VAL A 567 -8.89 28.32 8.56
C VAL A 567 -9.78 27.35 9.35
N HIS A 568 -10.04 27.66 10.62
CA HIS A 568 -10.75 26.75 11.54
C HIS A 568 -12.21 27.11 11.81
N THR A 569 -12.81 28.04 11.06
CA THR A 569 -14.17 28.53 11.35
C THR A 569 -15.18 28.11 10.28
N LYS A 570 -16.09 27.20 10.65
CA LYS A 570 -17.11 26.65 9.74
C LYS A 570 -17.96 27.72 9.03
N PRO A 571 -18.39 28.84 9.66
CA PRO A 571 -19.14 29.88 8.95
C PRO A 571 -18.36 30.53 7.80
N ILE A 572 -17.03 30.64 7.94
CA ILE A 572 -16.17 31.13 6.87
C ILE A 572 -16.08 30.07 5.78
N THR A 573 -15.81 28.81 6.13
CA THR A 573 -15.75 27.70 5.16
C THR A 573 -17.04 27.54 4.34
N ASP A 574 -18.21 27.55 4.99
CA ASP A 574 -19.50 27.43 4.32
C ASP A 574 -19.74 28.59 3.33
N LEU A 575 -19.29 29.79 3.68
CA LEU A 575 -19.32 30.96 2.79
C LEU A 575 -18.36 30.79 1.59
N ILE A 576 -17.14 30.31 1.82
CA ILE A 576 -16.16 30.03 0.76
C ILE A 576 -16.76 29.03 -0.24
N LEU A 577 -17.28 27.92 0.28
CA LEU A 577 -17.82 26.83 -0.51
C LEU A 577 -19.05 27.26 -1.31
N GLY A 578 -20.00 27.95 -0.66
CA GLY A 578 -21.19 28.47 -1.34
C GLY A 578 -20.83 29.36 -2.52
N LYS A 579 -19.85 30.26 -2.35
CA LYS A 579 -19.39 31.15 -3.42
C LYS A 579 -18.55 30.45 -4.47
N ALA A 580 -17.74 29.47 -4.11
CA ALA A 580 -17.01 28.67 -5.07
C ALA A 580 -17.93 27.85 -5.98
N ASN A 581 -19.10 27.42 -5.49
CA ASN A 581 -20.10 26.71 -6.29
C ASN A 581 -20.96 27.63 -7.20
N GLU A 582 -21.06 28.93 -6.89
CA GLU A 582 -21.76 29.93 -7.74
C GLU A 582 -20.96 30.33 -8.99
N LEU A 583 -19.70 29.93 -9.06
CA LEU A 583 -18.78 30.22 -10.15
C LEU A 583 -19.21 29.54 -11.46
N SER A 584 -19.37 30.30 -12.55
CA SER A 584 -19.86 29.76 -13.83
C SER A 584 -19.02 28.60 -14.35
N PHE A 585 -17.69 28.71 -14.28
CA PHE A 585 -16.83 27.63 -14.74
C PHE A 585 -16.90 26.42 -13.82
N VAL A 586 -17.07 26.58 -12.48
CA VAL A 586 -17.26 25.43 -11.58
C VAL A 586 -18.57 24.74 -11.95
N SER A 587 -19.66 25.49 -12.06
CA SER A 587 -20.99 24.98 -12.43
C SER A 587 -21.07 24.31 -13.82
N GLY A 588 -20.08 24.55 -14.67
CA GLY A 588 -19.94 23.95 -16.00
C GLY A 588 -19.05 22.71 -16.04
N ILE A 589 -18.32 22.42 -14.96
CA ILE A 589 -17.49 21.23 -14.79
C ILE A 589 -18.35 20.08 -14.26
N GLU A 590 -18.53 19.05 -15.08
CA GLU A 590 -19.19 17.80 -14.66
C GLU A 590 -18.24 16.92 -13.86
N ALA A 591 -16.95 16.94 -14.21
CA ALA A 591 -15.88 16.34 -13.42
C ALA A 591 -14.57 17.11 -13.55
N GLY A 592 -13.95 17.43 -12.42
CA GLY A 592 -12.73 18.23 -12.37
C GLY A 592 -12.12 18.31 -10.98
N GLN A 593 -11.23 19.27 -10.76
CA GLN A 593 -10.60 19.56 -9.49
C GLN A 593 -10.43 21.06 -9.22
N VAL A 594 -10.20 21.38 -7.96
CA VAL A 594 -9.62 22.64 -7.50
C VAL A 594 -8.36 22.35 -6.70
N ALA A 595 -7.22 22.90 -7.09
CA ALA A 595 -5.97 22.81 -6.33
C ALA A 595 -5.56 24.18 -5.80
N VAL A 596 -5.09 24.24 -4.56
CA VAL A 596 -4.72 25.49 -3.90
C VAL A 596 -3.32 25.37 -3.30
N LYS A 597 -2.50 26.40 -3.53
CA LYS A 597 -1.19 26.58 -2.91
C LYS A 597 -1.12 27.93 -2.25
N SER A 598 -0.52 27.99 -1.06
CA SER A 598 -0.09 29.23 -0.41
C SER A 598 1.41 29.18 -0.15
N TYR A 599 2.09 30.32 -0.25
CA TYR A 599 3.51 30.46 0.08
C TYR A 599 3.89 31.92 0.30
N ILE A 600 5.02 32.17 0.96
CA ILE A 600 5.58 33.51 1.11
C ILE A 600 6.64 33.71 0.02
N THR A 601 6.54 34.81 -0.73
CA THR A 601 7.53 35.16 -1.76
C THR A 601 8.84 35.63 -1.11
N THR A 602 9.93 35.64 -1.89
CA THR A 602 11.23 36.13 -1.41
C THR A 602 11.20 37.58 -0.92
N ASN A 603 10.19 38.36 -1.32
CA ASN A 603 9.99 39.74 -0.91
C ASN A 603 9.08 39.87 0.33
N GLY A 604 8.72 38.75 0.97
CA GLY A 604 7.84 38.71 2.15
C GLY A 604 6.36 38.93 1.84
N ASN A 605 5.94 38.81 0.58
CA ASN A 605 4.53 38.90 0.20
C ASN A 605 3.86 37.54 0.34
N TYR A 606 2.57 37.53 0.66
CA TYR A 606 1.78 36.30 0.69
C TYR A 606 1.29 36.00 -0.72
N ALA A 607 1.57 34.81 -1.23
CA ALA A 607 1.17 34.40 -2.57
C ALA A 607 0.29 33.15 -2.54
N TYR A 608 -0.66 33.11 -3.47
CA TYR A 608 -1.62 32.04 -3.61
C TYR A 608 -1.78 31.64 -5.08
N GLU A 609 -1.87 30.34 -5.35
CA GLU A 609 -2.22 29.79 -6.67
C GLU A 609 -3.46 28.91 -6.51
N VAL A 610 -4.49 29.16 -7.32
CA VAL A 610 -5.73 28.37 -7.34
C VAL A 610 -6.00 27.87 -8.75
N SER A 611 -5.90 26.56 -8.96
CA SER A 611 -6.09 25.92 -10.26
C SER A 611 -7.40 25.18 -10.31
N PHE A 612 -8.28 25.57 -11.23
CA PHE A 612 -9.50 24.85 -11.57
C PHE A 612 -9.25 23.99 -12.80
N ILE A 613 -9.44 22.69 -12.66
CA ILE A 613 -9.03 21.70 -13.64
C ILE A 613 -10.29 20.97 -14.10
N ALA A 614 -10.67 21.09 -15.36
CA ALA A 614 -11.81 20.41 -15.94
C ALA A 614 -11.36 19.15 -16.70
N PHE A 615 -11.98 18.01 -16.40
CA PHE A 615 -11.82 16.76 -17.17
C PHE A 615 -13.03 16.49 -18.07
N GLU A 616 -14.22 16.87 -17.59
CA GLU A 616 -15.49 16.76 -18.31
C GLU A 616 -16.30 18.04 -18.08
N THR A 617 -16.89 18.55 -19.15
CA THR A 617 -17.86 19.65 -19.11
C THR A 617 -19.23 19.16 -19.56
N LYS A 618 -20.24 20.04 -19.54
CA LYS A 618 -21.58 19.75 -20.07
C LYS A 618 -21.59 19.30 -21.54
N THR A 619 -20.54 19.61 -22.31
CA THR A 619 -20.39 19.20 -23.71
C THR A 619 -19.68 17.85 -23.87
N GLY A 620 -19.17 17.28 -22.79
CA GLY A 620 -18.60 15.93 -22.73
C GLY A 620 -17.15 15.90 -22.21
N PRO A 621 -16.51 14.72 -22.25
CA PRO A 621 -15.11 14.57 -21.85
C PRO A 621 -14.17 15.37 -22.74
N LEU A 622 -13.16 15.99 -22.13
CA LEU A 622 -12.17 16.81 -22.84
C LEU A 622 -11.00 15.95 -23.35
N GLU A 623 -10.44 16.31 -24.51
CA GLU A 623 -9.28 15.58 -25.08
C GLU A 623 -8.05 15.69 -24.18
N GLN A 624 -7.86 16.83 -23.51
CA GLN A 624 -6.88 17.05 -22.45
C GLN A 624 -7.57 17.81 -21.31
N ALA A 625 -7.04 17.75 -20.08
CA ALA A 625 -7.61 18.58 -19.03
C ALA A 625 -7.49 20.07 -19.39
N LEU A 626 -8.53 20.85 -19.09
CA LEU A 626 -8.49 22.30 -19.21
C LEU A 626 -8.22 22.88 -17.83
N THR A 627 -7.08 23.55 -17.66
CA THR A 627 -6.71 24.15 -16.38
C THR A 627 -6.78 25.68 -16.45
N ILE A 628 -7.43 26.28 -15.47
CA ILE A 628 -7.51 27.72 -15.24
C ILE A 628 -6.84 28.01 -13.90
N THR A 629 -5.66 28.61 -13.91
CA THR A 629 -4.89 28.94 -12.71
C THR A 629 -4.97 30.42 -12.42
N LEU A 630 -5.53 30.78 -11.27
CA LEU A 630 -5.53 32.14 -10.73
C LEU A 630 -4.35 32.28 -9.76
N LYS A 631 -3.53 33.32 -9.94
CA LYS A 631 -2.41 33.63 -9.06
C LYS A 631 -2.65 34.96 -8.35
N PHE A 632 -2.33 35.02 -7.07
CA PHE A 632 -2.46 36.22 -6.24
C PHE A 632 -1.17 36.48 -5.47
N GLU A 633 -0.80 37.75 -5.31
CA GLU A 633 0.30 38.20 -4.45
C GLU A 633 -0.16 39.40 -3.63
N PHE A 634 -0.06 39.32 -2.30
CA PHE A 634 -0.49 40.32 -1.33
C PHE A 634 0.71 40.93 -0.60
N ASN A 635 0.81 42.25 -0.63
CA ASN A 635 1.76 43.02 0.18
C ASN A 635 0.99 43.72 1.32
N LEU A 636 0.91 43.06 2.46
CA LEU A 636 0.11 43.54 3.61
C LEU A 636 0.69 44.81 4.25
N ILE A 637 2.00 45.06 4.12
CA ILE A 637 2.65 46.27 4.65
C ILE A 637 2.15 47.53 3.94
N LYS A 638 1.79 47.41 2.66
CA LYS A 638 1.26 48.51 1.84
C LYS A 638 -0.25 48.67 1.95
N MET A 639 -0.91 48.00 2.90
CA MET A 639 -2.33 48.18 3.19
C MET A 639 -2.53 49.29 4.23
N ASP A 640 -3.31 50.32 3.89
CA ASP A 640 -3.64 51.45 4.78
C ASP A 640 -4.70 51.09 5.85
N GLY A 641 -4.58 49.92 6.50
CA GLY A 641 -5.48 49.45 7.56
C GLY A 641 -6.74 48.72 7.09
N TRP A 642 -7.33 47.89 7.97
CA TRP A 642 -8.40 46.93 7.66
C TRP A 642 -9.76 47.56 7.37
N ASP A 643 -10.13 48.66 8.04
CA ASP A 643 -11.42 49.33 7.84
C ASP A 643 -11.52 49.99 6.46
N SER A 644 -10.39 50.38 5.87
CA SER A 644 -10.33 50.96 4.52
C SER A 644 -10.41 49.92 3.41
N ILE A 645 -10.33 48.62 3.73
CA ILE A 645 -10.39 47.54 2.73
C ILE A 645 -11.78 47.48 2.11
N ALA A 646 -12.86 47.54 2.89
CA ALA A 646 -14.21 47.50 2.34
C ALA A 646 -14.46 48.65 1.36
N GLU A 647 -13.98 49.85 1.69
CA GLU A 647 -14.04 51.03 0.81
C GLU A 647 -13.11 50.91 -0.41
N LYS A 648 -11.87 50.46 -0.24
CA LYS A 648 -10.90 50.36 -1.34
C LYS A 648 -11.17 49.21 -2.28
N VAL A 649 -11.65 48.08 -1.77
CA VAL A 649 -12.16 46.95 -2.57
C VAL A 649 -13.38 47.37 -3.37
N SER A 650 -14.20 48.28 -2.86
CA SER A 650 -15.31 48.88 -3.62
C SER A 650 -14.87 49.91 -4.67
N SER A 651 -13.64 50.47 -4.56
CA SER A 651 -13.13 51.55 -5.43
C SER A 651 -12.14 51.11 -6.51
N VAL A 652 -11.54 49.93 -6.40
CA VAL A 652 -10.79 49.29 -7.49
C VAL A 652 -11.84 48.81 -8.51
N SER A 653 -11.69 49.16 -9.79
CA SER A 653 -12.70 48.89 -10.83
C SER A 653 -13.27 47.47 -10.71
N MET A 654 -14.57 47.42 -10.40
CA MET A 654 -15.38 46.26 -10.00
C MET A 654 -15.50 45.14 -11.05
N GLU A 655 -14.68 45.15 -12.09
CA GLU A 655 -14.72 44.25 -13.24
C GLU A 655 -13.72 43.07 -13.10
N ILE A 656 -12.83 43.10 -12.10
CA ILE A 656 -11.65 42.20 -12.03
C ILE A 656 -11.64 41.32 -10.76
N LEU A 657 -12.47 41.64 -9.77
CA LEU A 657 -12.47 41.01 -8.44
C LEU A 657 -13.41 39.81 -8.30
N ALA A 658 -13.84 39.23 -9.42
CA ALA A 658 -14.53 37.95 -9.39
C ALA A 658 -13.49 36.85 -9.13
N PHE A 659 -13.64 36.13 -8.01
CA PHE A 659 -13.65 34.66 -7.92
C PHE A 659 -13.10 34.17 -6.57
N ALA A 660 -13.75 33.12 -6.04
CA ALA A 660 -13.62 32.53 -4.70
C ALA A 660 -12.19 32.22 -4.20
N ALA A 661 -11.18 32.25 -5.07
CA ALA A 661 -9.76 32.15 -4.71
C ALA A 661 -9.28 33.30 -3.78
N ALA A 662 -9.85 34.51 -3.92
CA ALA A 662 -9.56 35.60 -3.00
C ALA A 662 -10.10 35.34 -1.58
N ILE A 663 -11.20 34.59 -1.45
CA ILE A 663 -11.78 34.23 -0.14
C ILE A 663 -10.92 33.16 0.55
N ILE A 664 -10.37 32.20 -0.20
CA ILE A 664 -9.40 31.21 0.31
C ILE A 664 -8.10 31.90 0.73
N ALA A 665 -7.57 32.80 -0.10
CA ALA A 665 -6.38 33.60 0.22
C ALA A 665 -6.58 34.52 1.43
N LEU A 666 -7.76 35.14 1.58
CA LEU A 666 -8.11 35.91 2.78
C LEU A 666 -8.23 35.00 4.01
N GLY A 667 -8.81 33.81 3.89
CA GLY A 667 -8.91 32.79 4.94
C GLY A 667 -7.57 32.57 5.67
N VAL A 668 -6.50 32.41 4.90
CA VAL A 668 -5.15 32.17 5.42
C VAL A 668 -4.53 33.42 6.05
N ILE A 669 -4.77 34.60 5.46
CA ILE A 669 -4.34 35.88 6.06
C ILE A 669 -5.05 36.09 7.42
N ILE A 670 -6.30 35.62 7.57
CA ILE A 670 -7.08 35.73 8.80
C ILE A 670 -6.49 34.87 9.93
N ALA A 671 -5.89 33.72 9.62
CA ALA A 671 -5.24 32.85 10.62
C ALA A 671 -4.01 33.48 11.29
N GLU A 672 -3.42 34.49 10.65
CA GLU A 672 -2.25 35.22 11.15
C GLU A 672 -2.62 36.56 11.84
N LEU A 673 -3.91 36.88 11.96
CA LEU A 673 -4.40 38.11 12.59
C LEU A 673 -4.53 37.99 14.13
N PRO A 674 -4.33 39.10 14.88
CA PRO A 674 -4.73 39.18 16.28
C PRO A 674 -6.24 38.98 16.43
N ALA A 675 -6.67 38.29 17.50
CA ALA A 675 -8.06 37.86 17.74
C ALA A 675 -9.10 39.00 17.66
N GLU A 676 -8.70 40.24 17.93
CA GLU A 676 -9.56 41.43 17.89
C GLU A 676 -9.96 41.85 16.46
N ALA A 677 -9.22 41.45 15.42
CA ALA A 677 -9.48 41.78 14.03
C ALA A 677 -10.46 40.81 13.32
N ALA A 678 -10.74 39.65 13.92
CA ALA A 678 -11.56 38.59 13.33
C ALA A 678 -13.05 38.98 13.13
N ALA A 679 -13.56 39.97 13.87
CA ALA A 679 -14.96 40.44 13.74
C ALA A 679 -15.18 41.33 12.50
N ALA A 680 -14.19 42.14 12.10
CA ALA A 680 -14.25 42.97 10.90
C ALA A 680 -14.23 42.12 9.61
N VAL A 681 -13.63 40.94 9.69
CA VAL A 681 -13.48 39.96 8.60
C VAL A 681 -14.80 39.41 8.09
N GLY A 682 -15.76 39.13 8.98
CA GLY A 682 -17.09 38.66 8.57
C GLY A 682 -17.84 39.67 7.71
N ALA A 683 -17.64 40.97 7.98
CA ALA A 683 -18.21 42.06 7.17
C ALA A 683 -17.50 42.22 5.83
N VAL A 684 -16.18 42.06 5.77
CA VAL A 684 -15.39 42.09 4.52
C VAL A 684 -15.74 40.90 3.61
N ALA A 685 -15.84 39.68 4.17
CA ALA A 685 -16.23 38.49 3.43
C ALA A 685 -17.68 38.62 2.89
N ALA A 686 -18.60 39.16 3.69
CA ALA A 686 -19.98 39.43 3.25
C ALA A 686 -20.10 40.55 2.21
N ALA A 687 -19.26 41.58 2.28
CA ALA A 687 -19.20 42.67 1.29
C ALA A 687 -18.65 42.17 -0.06
N ILE A 688 -17.60 41.36 -0.04
CA ILE A 688 -17.04 40.69 -1.23
C ILE A 688 -18.07 39.74 -1.84
N ALA A 689 -18.81 38.98 -1.01
CA ALA A 689 -19.84 38.03 -1.43
C ALA A 689 -21.05 38.67 -2.17
N LYS A 690 -21.39 39.93 -1.87
CA LYS A 690 -22.51 40.66 -2.51
C LYS A 690 -22.21 41.13 -3.93
N VAL A 691 -20.94 41.30 -4.28
CA VAL A 691 -20.49 41.84 -5.58
C VAL A 691 -20.36 40.74 -6.65
N ILE A 692 -20.10 39.50 -6.23
CA ILE A 692 -19.81 38.34 -7.11
C ILE A 692 -20.99 37.92 -8.01
N VAL A 693 -22.24 38.19 -7.62
CA VAL A 693 -23.45 37.67 -8.32
C VAL A 693 -23.78 38.43 -9.62
N GLN A 694 -23.15 39.56 -9.92
CA GLN A 694 -23.61 40.48 -10.99
C GLN A 694 -22.84 40.46 -12.32
N PHE A 695 -21.73 39.74 -12.48
CA PHE A 695 -20.75 40.11 -13.53
C PHE A 695 -20.29 39.05 -14.54
N LEU A 696 -20.94 37.88 -14.60
CA LEU A 696 -20.53 36.79 -15.49
C LEU A 696 -20.55 37.00 -17.03
N PRO A 697 -21.11 38.06 -17.68
CA PRO A 697 -21.13 38.16 -19.15
C PRO A 697 -20.21 39.20 -19.84
N ARG A 698 -19.18 39.80 -19.22
CA ARG A 698 -18.44 40.92 -19.87
C ARG A 698 -16.95 41.04 -19.56
N MET A 699 -16.14 40.02 -19.84
CA MET A 699 -14.68 40.19 -19.89
C MET A 699 -14.21 40.50 -21.31
N ILE A 700 -14.37 41.76 -21.73
CA ILE A 700 -13.71 42.27 -22.94
C ILE A 700 -12.27 42.62 -22.57
N VAL A 701 -11.32 42.03 -23.29
CA VAL A 701 -9.88 42.25 -23.17
C VAL A 701 -9.51 43.72 -23.39
N ALA A 702 -8.56 44.20 -22.60
CA ALA A 702 -7.67 45.31 -22.98
C ALA A 702 -6.29 44.74 -23.32
#